data_AF-A0A1V9ZPK5-F1
#
_entry.id   AF-A0A1V9ZPK5-F1
#
_cell.length_a   1.000
_cell.length_b   1.000
_cell.length_c   1.000
_cell.angle_alpha   90.00
_cell.angle_beta   90.00
_cell.angle_gamma   90.00
#
_symmetry.space_group_name_H-M   'P 1'
#
loop_
_entity.id
_entity.type
_entity.pdbx_description
1 polymer ?
#
loop_
_entity_poly.entity_id
_entity_poly.type
_entity_poly.pdbx_seq_one_letter_code
_entity_poly.pdbx_strand_id
1 'polypeptide(L)'
;MSQQDETQRRLSWSAASTEVTPLLSPLSRSATRDVKLEISGSVRDNQAKWRNLADVDVESLEQPGVSCTAQDMADDIDQDLADLKAHDLLDDRLPRRVLSRRGSFSHSGTIPSPVHLPNTVNKYMVAAAFILDGIHGRKIGYRVDYYSLQLTRIFHADWYRHVFNAISLVCCALAFVEDVAHSSQYLWVEVVCLVLFGGDIYIRYAMSSDITKAQFRKREPWATVRFLLLLLTFVDIALYAAGAPWSQHRLSRIFRPFFLIARRRNVRVVFGSCIRALKDVFVIIALEFCLVGFFGLMGYLLFADASIILQVPYFASLGDSLYNMLLISSCMPAMVPVILPYFQESQWSAIYFVVFILLAHFFVAKLTIAVSYRTYKKNTEKMLFKRLQKRKIALRKAFDLLREDDASGRPIVAIESWIAICQYLKPAWTDEEAQLVFFSVDDARDGAVDFAQFVQLASVLVNANISKRNRYSIQVSGIRQWQHRVRAILLAETKIGGYPFVYGEMVVGFLIVLSIIQATQVNNYALTYSLNHTWRLVGIGLLSLFTLEIALKLFAFGVDEFFHRPFCKLDLLIAAVGWVFYTLTSLYPGFPVVFYDLSLAVRSLRMLKLLNLIPPFHSILWTMSRILPLVSQLCIVILSVVYAFAILAQANYGAVLADFPEARKAEATPWYVSRQVFQFDTFERALVTLFEVATLAGWNAVMDAAYVMTQSGNTRAFFFTYRMTISNILLPIFVGFLVESFSSNQKPVEAEDTEMSTTQLLPVIVDQMGVPDVTKLPPPSRVKYKMSFQRRASDIQSAMFDFSKPRNQPGEELQQVKHQLQLITISKDKELQALRAELDAARQLVASLERSRVLSSSSASAAGSHHSLSATSSSSRDERRLG
;
A
#
# COMPACT_ATOMS: atom_id res chain seq x y z
N MET A 1 61.85 -37.81 47.28
CA MET A 1 61.45 -36.56 47.97
C MET A 1 62.36 -35.46 47.47
N SER A 2 61.89 -34.69 46.49
CA SER A 2 61.48 -33.26 46.63
C SER A 2 62.71 -32.34 46.78
N GLN A 3 62.93 -31.28 46.02
CA GLN A 3 62.00 -30.35 45.37
C GLN A 3 62.86 -29.49 44.40
N GLN A 4 62.51 -29.48 43.12
CA GLN A 4 62.89 -28.50 42.10
C GLN A 4 61.57 -27.96 41.52
N ASP A 5 61.60 -26.74 40.97
CA ASP A 5 60.50 -25.98 40.34
C ASP A 5 59.66 -25.05 41.22
N GLU A 6 60.18 -23.85 41.54
CA GLU A 6 59.31 -22.67 41.68
C GLU A 6 60.00 -21.28 41.53
N THR A 7 60.97 -21.12 40.63
CA THR A 7 61.71 -19.84 40.44
C THR A 7 61.80 -19.37 38.99
N GLN A 8 60.72 -19.46 38.20
CA GLN A 8 60.72 -18.96 36.81
C GLN A 8 59.45 -18.22 36.34
N ARG A 9 58.67 -17.59 37.24
CA ARG A 9 57.56 -16.71 36.84
C ARG A 9 57.55 -15.41 37.63
N ARG A 10 58.23 -14.40 37.08
CA ARG A 10 57.96 -12.95 37.19
C ARG A 10 59.19 -12.23 36.66
N LEU A 11 59.10 -11.60 35.49
CA LEU A 11 59.87 -10.44 35.01
C LEU A 11 59.89 -10.43 33.47
N SER A 12 58.91 -9.77 32.84
CA SER A 12 59.05 -9.24 31.46
C SER A 12 57.90 -8.29 31.10
N TRP A 13 57.81 -7.15 31.78
CA TRP A 13 57.04 -5.99 31.32
C TRP A 13 57.94 -4.75 31.45
N SER A 14 58.48 -4.25 30.35
CA SER A 14 58.27 -2.87 29.86
C SER A 14 59.28 -2.47 28.79
N ALA A 15 58.75 -1.82 27.74
CA ALA A 15 59.36 -0.75 26.94
C ALA A 15 60.60 -1.11 26.10
N ALA A 16 60.84 -0.56 24.91
CA ALA A 16 60.12 0.23 23.91
C ALA A 16 61.11 0.29 22.74
N SER A 17 60.69 0.11 21.49
CA SER A 17 61.55 0.41 20.34
C SER A 17 60.76 1.10 19.23
N THR A 18 61.19 2.34 18.97
CA THR A 18 61.12 3.04 17.69
C THR A 18 61.60 2.14 16.55
N GLU A 19 60.89 2.11 15.42
CA GLU A 19 61.46 2.24 14.06
C GLU A 19 60.39 2.07 12.95
N VAL A 20 60.41 3.03 12.03
CA VAL A 20 60.21 2.94 10.57
C VAL A 20 59.02 2.14 10.04
N THR A 21 58.00 2.87 9.55
CA THR A 21 57.00 2.42 8.58
C THR A 21 57.65 1.97 7.26
N PRO A 22 57.48 0.72 6.79
CA PRO A 22 57.69 0.39 5.40
C PRO A 22 56.37 0.46 4.62
N LEU A 23 56.52 0.89 3.37
CA LEU A 23 55.50 1.08 2.35
C LEU A 23 54.64 -0.17 2.13
N LEU A 24 53.34 0.04 1.95
CA LEU A 24 52.38 -0.95 1.46
C LEU A 24 52.80 -1.45 0.06
N SER A 25 53.04 -2.75 -0.06
CA SER A 25 53.14 -3.46 -1.34
C SER A 25 51.74 -3.73 -1.93
N PRO A 26 51.61 -3.89 -3.26
CA PRO A 26 50.33 -3.99 -3.93
C PRO A 26 49.70 -5.38 -3.78
N LEU A 27 48.42 -5.39 -3.35
CA LEU A 27 47.35 -6.36 -3.66
C LEU A 27 47.80 -7.80 -4.01
N SER A 28 47.97 -8.65 -3.00
CA SER A 28 47.73 -10.09 -3.17
C SER A 28 46.23 -10.37 -3.04
N ARG A 29 45.58 -10.71 -4.15
CA ARG A 29 44.32 -11.48 -4.18
C ARG A 29 44.51 -12.75 -3.31
N SER A 30 43.49 -13.16 -2.55
CA SER A 30 43.46 -14.36 -1.67
C SER A 30 43.67 -14.16 -0.14
N ALA A 31 42.91 -13.24 0.46
CA ALA A 31 42.63 -13.33 1.90
C ALA A 31 41.12 -13.12 2.13
N THR A 32 40.31 -14.10 1.74
CA THR A 32 38.86 -14.11 1.99
C THR A 32 38.62 -14.25 3.49
N ARG A 33 38.24 -13.15 4.14
CA ARG A 33 37.64 -13.19 5.48
C ARG A 33 36.29 -13.89 5.35
N ASP A 34 36.06 -14.94 6.13
CA ASP A 34 34.72 -15.55 6.21
C ASP A 34 33.73 -14.48 6.67
N VAL A 35 32.69 -14.20 5.88
CA VAL A 35 31.63 -13.27 6.27
C VAL A 35 30.32 -14.02 6.31
N LYS A 36 29.68 -14.03 7.48
CA LYS A 36 28.35 -14.62 7.67
C LYS A 36 27.28 -13.56 7.35
N LEU A 37 26.61 -13.74 6.21
CA LEU A 37 25.49 -12.89 5.76
C LEU A 37 24.15 -13.58 6.08
N GLU A 38 23.33 -12.94 6.90
CA GLU A 38 21.95 -13.36 7.18
C GLU A 38 21.00 -12.58 6.26
N ILE A 39 20.37 -13.26 5.29
CA ILE A 39 19.38 -12.67 4.38
C ILE A 39 17.97 -13.05 4.88
N SER A 40 17.10 -12.06 5.11
CA SER A 40 15.71 -12.34 5.51
C SER A 40 14.90 -12.96 4.36
N GLY A 41 13.95 -13.86 4.65
CA GLY A 41 13.05 -14.44 3.64
C GLY A 41 12.33 -13.40 2.77
N SER A 42 11.95 -12.26 3.36
CA SER A 42 11.34 -11.14 2.63
C SER A 42 12.21 -10.50 1.53
N VAL A 43 13.55 -10.55 1.67
CA VAL A 43 14.49 -10.09 0.64
C VAL A 43 14.47 -11.08 -0.53
N ARG A 44 14.50 -12.37 -0.23
CA ARG A 44 14.49 -13.44 -1.25
C ARG A 44 13.19 -13.48 -2.04
N ASP A 45 12.06 -13.37 -1.36
CA ASP A 45 10.76 -13.24 -2.03
C ASP A 45 10.75 -12.07 -3.02
N ASN A 46 11.33 -10.94 -2.60
CA ASN A 46 11.43 -9.78 -3.47
C ASN A 46 12.41 -10.02 -4.63
N GLN A 47 13.57 -10.64 -4.39
CA GLN A 47 14.52 -11.01 -5.45
C GLN A 47 13.87 -11.95 -6.47
N ALA A 48 13.20 -13.02 -6.03
CA ALA A 48 12.50 -13.97 -6.89
C ALA A 48 11.41 -13.27 -7.71
N LYS A 49 10.63 -12.37 -7.09
CA LYS A 49 9.63 -11.58 -7.80
C LYS A 49 10.25 -10.71 -8.90
N TRP A 50 11.39 -10.09 -8.64
CA TRP A 50 12.09 -9.25 -9.61
C TRP A 50 12.80 -10.06 -10.70
N ARG A 51 13.27 -11.28 -10.39
CA ARG A 51 13.78 -12.22 -11.38
C ARG A 51 12.70 -12.59 -12.38
N ASN A 52 11.54 -13.07 -11.90
CA ASN A 52 10.44 -13.47 -12.77
C ASN A 52 9.93 -12.30 -13.62
N LEU A 53 10.06 -11.06 -13.14
CA LEU A 53 9.73 -9.85 -13.91
C LEU A 53 10.67 -9.60 -15.11
N ALA A 54 11.92 -10.09 -15.05
CA ALA A 54 12.84 -10.02 -16.20
C ALA A 54 12.36 -10.94 -17.33
N ASP A 55 11.79 -12.09 -16.97
CA ASP A 55 11.32 -13.14 -17.88
C ASP A 55 9.93 -12.85 -18.48
N VAL A 56 9.18 -11.88 -17.95
CA VAL A 56 7.90 -11.47 -18.55
C VAL A 56 8.17 -10.84 -19.93
N ASP A 57 7.63 -11.46 -20.98
CA ASP A 57 7.58 -10.90 -22.34
C ASP A 57 6.60 -9.74 -22.39
N VAL A 58 7.12 -8.55 -22.07
CA VAL A 58 6.34 -7.31 -22.03
C VAL A 58 5.80 -6.92 -23.42
N GLU A 59 6.47 -7.35 -24.50
CA GLU A 59 6.08 -7.10 -25.89
C GLU A 59 4.83 -7.87 -26.32
N SER A 60 4.57 -9.05 -25.74
CA SER A 60 3.42 -9.90 -26.09
C SER A 60 2.05 -9.31 -25.70
N LEU A 61 2.03 -8.27 -24.86
CA LEU A 61 0.82 -7.69 -24.27
C LEU A 61 0.44 -6.31 -24.85
N GLU A 62 1.26 -5.76 -25.74
CA GLU A 62 0.93 -4.54 -26.48
C GLU A 62 0.17 -4.87 -27.77
N GLN A 63 -0.76 -4.00 -28.15
CA GLN A 63 -1.35 -4.08 -29.49
C GLN A 63 -0.21 -3.85 -30.50
N PRO A 64 -0.04 -4.72 -31.50
CA PRO A 64 1.05 -4.60 -32.46
C PRO A 64 1.00 -3.21 -33.14
N GLY A 65 2.09 -2.44 -33.02
CA GLY A 65 2.28 -1.16 -33.70
C GLY A 65 2.09 0.13 -32.88
N VAL A 66 1.79 0.07 -31.57
CA VAL A 66 1.72 1.28 -30.72
C VAL A 66 2.86 1.29 -29.71
N SER A 67 3.94 2.02 -30.01
CA SER A 67 5.08 2.15 -29.10
C SER A 67 4.69 2.88 -27.81
N CYS A 68 5.16 2.35 -26.68
CA CYS A 68 4.95 2.98 -25.39
C CYS A 68 5.78 4.27 -25.30
N THR A 69 5.20 5.40 -24.87
CA THR A 69 5.93 6.68 -24.69
C THR A 69 7.18 6.55 -23.81
N ALA A 70 7.24 5.53 -22.94
CA ALA A 70 8.44 5.27 -22.15
C ALA A 70 9.57 4.60 -22.95
N GLN A 71 9.21 3.79 -23.95
CA GLN A 71 10.13 3.19 -24.90
C GLN A 71 10.66 4.27 -25.85
N ASP A 72 9.78 5.08 -26.46
CA ASP A 72 10.19 6.19 -27.34
C ASP A 72 11.20 7.12 -26.65
N MET A 73 10.94 7.50 -25.40
CA MET A 73 11.84 8.37 -24.64
C MET A 73 13.16 7.68 -24.25
N ALA A 74 13.18 6.35 -24.18
CA ALA A 74 14.40 5.58 -23.91
C ALA A 74 15.23 5.37 -25.19
N ASP A 75 14.58 5.25 -26.34
CA ASP A 75 15.25 5.12 -27.64
C ASP A 75 15.89 6.46 -28.05
N ASP A 76 15.24 7.59 -27.78
CA ASP A 76 15.85 8.92 -27.95
C ASP A 76 17.15 9.09 -27.14
N ILE A 77 17.25 8.44 -25.98
CA ILE A 77 18.43 8.52 -25.11
C ILE A 77 19.59 7.72 -25.69
N ASP A 78 19.33 6.67 -26.47
CA ASP A 78 20.41 5.95 -27.16
C ASP A 78 21.10 6.88 -28.16
N GLN A 79 20.31 7.74 -28.83
CA GLN A 79 20.84 8.75 -29.73
C GLN A 79 21.67 9.80 -28.95
N ASP A 80 21.16 10.32 -27.84
CA ASP A 80 21.92 11.25 -26.97
C ASP A 80 23.23 10.61 -26.46
N LEU A 81 23.21 9.31 -26.10
CA LEU A 81 24.40 8.58 -25.65
C LEU A 81 25.41 8.31 -26.79
N ALA A 82 24.92 8.03 -28.00
CA ALA A 82 25.76 7.87 -29.18
C ALA A 82 26.47 9.18 -29.53
N ASP A 83 25.77 10.30 -29.45
CA ASP A 83 26.33 11.64 -29.68
C ASP A 83 27.41 11.98 -28.64
N LEU A 84 27.18 11.68 -27.36
CA LEU A 84 28.16 11.88 -26.29
C LEU A 84 29.42 11.02 -26.47
N LYS A 85 29.26 9.77 -26.92
CA LYS A 85 30.39 8.88 -27.25
C LYS A 85 31.17 9.37 -28.46
N ALA A 86 30.49 9.87 -29.50
CA ALA A 86 31.13 10.40 -30.70
C ALA A 86 32.01 11.63 -30.42
N HIS A 87 31.67 12.42 -29.39
CA HIS A 87 32.40 13.62 -28.99
C HIS A 87 33.41 13.39 -27.84
N ASP A 88 33.65 12.14 -27.42
CA ASP A 88 34.54 11.77 -26.29
C ASP A 88 34.17 12.47 -24.97
N LEU A 89 32.87 12.76 -24.77
CA LEU A 89 32.33 13.41 -23.57
C LEU A 89 31.83 12.41 -22.53
N LEU A 90 31.81 11.10 -22.84
CA LEU A 90 31.42 10.04 -21.91
C LEU A 90 32.69 9.41 -21.30
N ASP A 91 32.97 9.71 -20.03
CA ASP A 91 34.14 9.17 -19.34
C ASP A 91 33.87 7.74 -18.85
N ASP A 92 34.67 6.79 -19.36
CA ASP A 92 34.59 5.37 -19.04
C ASP A 92 35.47 4.96 -17.84
N ARG A 93 36.23 5.90 -17.27
CA ARG A 93 37.14 5.61 -16.15
C ARG A 93 36.38 5.32 -14.85
N LEU A 94 36.94 4.40 -14.07
CA LEU A 94 36.45 4.11 -12.71
C LEU A 94 36.49 5.38 -11.83
N PRO A 95 35.45 5.65 -11.04
CA PRO A 95 35.39 6.82 -10.19
C PRO A 95 36.50 6.83 -9.14
N ARG A 96 37.25 7.93 -9.04
CA ARG A 96 38.21 8.14 -7.95
C ARG A 96 37.45 8.47 -6.66
N ARG A 97 37.63 7.66 -5.62
CA ARG A 97 37.01 7.88 -4.31
C ARG A 97 37.53 9.19 -3.71
N VAL A 98 36.66 10.16 -3.45
CA VAL A 98 36.98 11.32 -2.62
C VAL A 98 37.04 10.82 -1.18
N LEU A 99 38.23 10.45 -0.70
CA LEU A 99 38.47 10.11 0.70
C LEU A 99 38.01 11.30 1.56
N SER A 100 36.93 11.13 2.34
CA SER A 100 36.53 12.11 3.34
C SER A 100 37.64 12.15 4.41
N ARG A 101 38.53 13.12 4.30
CA ARG A 101 39.57 13.40 5.28
C ARG A 101 38.89 13.88 6.57
N ARG A 102 38.67 12.95 7.50
CA ARG A 102 38.20 13.26 8.85
C ARG A 102 39.36 13.93 9.60
N GLY A 103 39.34 15.26 9.65
CA GLY A 103 40.05 16.08 10.64
C GLY A 103 41.59 16.05 10.63
N SER A 104 42.21 16.77 9.71
CA SER A 104 43.34 17.63 10.10
C SER A 104 43.21 18.96 9.35
N PHE A 105 42.78 20.00 10.08
CA PHE A 105 42.87 21.38 9.60
C PHE A 105 44.35 21.68 9.38
N SER A 106 44.77 21.71 8.13
CA SER A 106 46.00 22.37 7.72
C SER A 106 45.60 23.36 6.62
N HIS A 107 45.69 24.64 6.96
CA HIS A 107 45.60 25.75 6.03
C HIS A 107 46.76 25.64 5.05
N SER A 108 46.51 25.12 3.85
CA SER A 108 47.18 25.62 2.66
C SER A 108 46.12 25.84 1.58
N GLY A 109 45.84 27.11 1.36
CA GLY A 109 44.91 27.56 0.35
C GLY A 109 45.53 27.37 -1.03
N THR A 110 44.90 26.51 -1.82
CA THR A 110 44.75 26.71 -3.26
C THR A 110 43.32 26.35 -3.59
N ILE A 111 42.46 27.37 -3.63
CA ILE A 111 41.15 27.30 -4.27
C ILE A 111 41.43 26.88 -5.72
N PRO A 112 40.92 25.73 -6.21
CA PRO A 112 40.95 25.49 -7.64
C PRO A 112 40.07 26.59 -8.26
N SER A 113 40.68 27.44 -9.06
CA SER A 113 40.00 28.37 -9.96
C SER A 113 38.87 27.66 -10.73
N PRO A 114 37.80 28.36 -11.12
CA PRO A 114 36.70 27.78 -11.88
C PRO A 114 37.19 27.54 -13.31
N VAL A 115 37.97 26.48 -13.50
CA VAL A 115 38.33 25.98 -14.81
C VAL A 115 37.06 25.39 -15.40
N HIS A 116 36.64 25.90 -16.55
CA HIS A 116 35.65 25.27 -17.41
C HIS A 116 36.03 23.80 -17.63
N LEU A 117 35.48 22.88 -16.83
CA LEU A 117 35.48 21.48 -17.21
C LEU A 117 34.48 21.37 -18.37
N PRO A 118 34.86 20.78 -19.52
CA PRO A 118 33.88 20.38 -20.52
C PRO A 118 32.87 19.44 -19.86
N ASN A 119 31.66 19.36 -20.41
CA ASN A 119 30.54 18.52 -19.97
C ASN A 119 30.86 17.00 -20.00
N THR A 120 31.96 16.55 -19.40
CA THR A 120 32.32 15.14 -19.35
C THR A 120 31.45 14.46 -18.28
N VAL A 121 30.72 13.43 -18.71
CA VAL A 121 29.77 12.71 -17.86
C VAL A 121 30.28 11.29 -17.69
N ASN A 122 30.46 10.86 -16.44
CA ASN A 122 30.94 9.51 -16.15
C ASN A 122 29.84 8.46 -16.41
N LYS A 123 30.15 7.38 -17.14
CA LYS A 123 29.18 6.31 -17.48
C LYS A 123 28.50 5.70 -16.26
N TYR A 124 29.21 5.53 -15.15
CA TYR A 124 28.70 4.92 -13.92
C TYR A 124 27.67 5.81 -13.23
N MET A 125 27.78 7.14 -13.38
CA MET A 125 26.81 8.10 -12.86
C MET A 125 25.50 8.05 -13.65
N VAL A 126 25.57 7.91 -14.98
CA VAL A 126 24.40 7.75 -15.85
C VAL A 126 23.71 6.42 -15.57
N ALA A 127 24.47 5.32 -15.49
CA ALA A 127 23.95 4.00 -15.14
C ALA A 127 23.26 4.00 -13.77
N ALA A 128 23.86 4.65 -12.77
CA ALA A 128 23.26 4.82 -11.45
C ALA A 128 21.92 5.58 -11.51
N ALA A 129 21.81 6.62 -12.34
CA ALA A 129 20.57 7.36 -12.53
C ALA A 129 19.47 6.47 -13.15
N PHE A 130 19.79 5.70 -14.18
CA PHE A 130 18.86 4.75 -14.81
C PHE A 130 18.41 3.65 -13.87
N ILE A 131 19.33 3.07 -13.06
CA ILE A 131 18.97 2.09 -12.02
C ILE A 131 18.01 2.72 -11.01
N LEU A 132 18.29 3.93 -10.55
CA LEU A 132 17.44 4.63 -9.58
C LEU A 132 16.05 4.95 -10.16
N ASP A 133 15.97 5.27 -11.45
CA ASP A 133 14.70 5.46 -12.14
C ASP A 133 13.96 4.14 -12.36
N GLY A 134 14.64 3.05 -12.70
CA GLY A 134 14.07 1.71 -12.80
C GLY A 134 13.51 1.20 -11.47
N ILE A 135 14.24 1.40 -10.38
CA ILE A 135 13.80 1.09 -9.02
C ILE A 135 12.46 1.76 -8.71
N HIS A 136 12.35 3.05 -9.02
CA HIS A 136 11.14 3.83 -8.81
C HIS A 136 10.11 3.67 -9.95
N GLY A 137 10.44 2.96 -11.03
CA GLY A 137 9.65 2.74 -12.25
C GLY A 137 9.35 4.02 -13.02
N ARG A 138 10.27 4.98 -13.08
CA ARG A 138 10.12 6.29 -13.75
C ARG A 138 10.43 6.17 -15.24
N LYS A 139 9.97 7.15 -16.03
CA LYS A 139 10.39 7.28 -17.44
C LYS A 139 11.76 7.94 -17.45
N ILE A 140 12.64 7.52 -18.36
CA ILE A 140 13.90 8.19 -18.63
C ILE A 140 13.64 9.14 -19.81
N GLY A 141 13.91 10.43 -19.66
CA GLY A 141 13.71 11.44 -20.71
C GLY A 141 14.19 12.82 -20.31
N TYR A 142 15.18 12.83 -19.44
CA TYR A 142 15.98 14.01 -19.12
C TYR A 142 17.23 13.98 -19.98
N ARG A 143 17.83 15.13 -20.20
CA ARG A 143 19.09 15.24 -20.94
C ARG A 143 20.23 14.60 -20.13
N VAL A 144 21.15 13.90 -20.79
CA VAL A 144 22.28 13.20 -20.16
C VAL A 144 23.47 14.15 -19.94
N ASP A 145 23.22 15.27 -19.26
CA ASP A 145 24.23 16.24 -18.86
C ASP A 145 24.49 16.17 -17.34
N TYR A 146 25.68 16.57 -16.89
CA TYR A 146 25.99 16.66 -15.46
C TYR A 146 24.94 17.49 -14.68
N TYR A 147 24.60 18.68 -15.19
CA TYR A 147 23.59 19.56 -14.57
C TYR A 147 22.20 18.92 -14.52
N SER A 148 21.75 18.33 -15.64
CA SER A 148 20.43 17.69 -15.76
C SER A 148 20.31 16.47 -14.84
N LEU A 149 21.37 15.68 -14.68
CA LEU A 149 21.45 14.57 -13.73
C LEU A 149 21.39 15.06 -12.28
N GLN A 150 22.09 16.14 -11.96
CA GLN A 150 22.06 16.74 -10.62
C GLN A 150 20.68 17.32 -10.29
N LEU A 151 20.05 18.05 -11.23
CA LEU A 151 18.68 18.54 -11.09
C LEU A 151 17.70 17.38 -10.90
N THR A 152 17.86 16.29 -11.66
CA THR A 152 17.03 15.10 -11.54
C THR A 152 17.18 14.45 -10.15
N ARG A 153 18.39 14.41 -9.61
CA ARG A 153 18.65 13.91 -8.25
C ARG A 153 17.98 14.78 -7.18
N ILE A 154 18.07 16.10 -7.30
CA ILE A 154 17.44 17.06 -6.37
C ILE A 154 15.92 16.97 -6.45
N PHE A 155 15.36 17.01 -7.66
CA PHE A 155 13.91 16.97 -7.91
C PHE A 155 13.25 15.71 -7.32
N HIS A 156 13.97 14.58 -7.32
CA HIS A 156 13.47 13.31 -6.78
C HIS A 156 13.86 13.05 -5.31
N ALA A 157 14.68 13.91 -4.71
CA ALA A 157 15.08 13.78 -3.30
C ALA A 157 13.86 13.79 -2.37
N ASP A 158 13.92 13.00 -1.28
CA ASP A 158 12.82 12.92 -0.32
C ASP A 158 12.53 14.29 0.33
N TRP A 159 13.56 15.04 0.71
CA TRP A 159 13.41 16.36 1.34
C TRP A 159 12.65 17.34 0.43
N TYR A 160 13.00 17.42 -0.86
CA TYR A 160 12.36 18.33 -1.81
C TYR A 160 10.89 17.95 -2.04
N ARG A 161 10.60 16.64 -2.07
CA ARG A 161 9.22 16.14 -2.07
C ARG A 161 8.46 16.55 -0.81
N HIS A 162 9.05 16.39 0.38
CA HIS A 162 8.41 16.79 1.64
C HIS A 162 8.14 18.29 1.70
N VAL A 163 9.09 19.13 1.29
CA VAL A 163 8.94 20.59 1.22
C VAL A 163 7.76 20.97 0.33
N PHE A 164 7.66 20.43 -0.89
CA PHE A 164 6.50 20.76 -1.73
C PHE A 164 5.18 20.28 -1.15
N ASN A 165 5.15 19.11 -0.52
CA ASN A 165 3.93 18.62 0.13
C ASN A 165 3.52 19.56 1.28
N ALA A 166 4.48 20.08 2.04
CA ALA A 166 4.21 21.06 3.10
C ALA A 166 3.65 22.36 2.51
N ILE A 167 4.28 22.90 1.45
CA ILE A 167 3.77 24.11 0.75
C ILE A 167 2.35 23.88 0.20
N SER A 168 2.10 22.72 -0.41
CA SER A 168 0.77 22.37 -0.91
C SER A 168 -0.26 22.25 0.21
N LEU A 169 0.13 21.69 1.36
CA LEU A 169 -0.75 21.58 2.52
C LEU A 169 -1.03 22.95 3.13
N VAL A 170 -0.05 23.84 3.20
CA VAL A 170 -0.24 25.24 3.63
C VAL A 170 -1.20 25.96 2.68
N CYS A 171 -1.04 25.79 1.37
CA CYS A 171 -1.96 26.37 0.38
C CYS A 171 -3.40 25.85 0.56
N CYS A 172 -3.59 24.55 0.79
CA CYS A 172 -4.92 24.02 1.11
C CYS A 172 -5.46 24.53 2.46
N ALA A 173 -4.60 24.61 3.47
CA ALA A 173 -4.96 25.03 4.83
C ALA A 173 -5.37 26.52 4.90
N LEU A 174 -4.96 27.32 3.92
CA LEU A 174 -5.36 28.72 3.81
C LEU A 174 -6.89 28.89 3.76
N ALA A 175 -7.62 27.90 3.25
CA ALA A 175 -9.08 27.92 3.23
C ALA A 175 -9.73 27.90 4.63
N PHE A 176 -9.04 27.46 5.68
CA PHE A 176 -9.55 27.53 7.05
C PHE A 176 -9.47 28.93 7.67
N VAL A 177 -8.69 29.83 7.06
CA VAL A 177 -8.47 31.20 7.56
C VAL A 177 -9.11 32.24 6.63
N GLU A 178 -9.28 31.89 5.35
CA GLU A 178 -9.91 32.75 4.36
C GLU A 178 -11.43 32.74 4.46
N ASP A 179 -12.02 33.83 4.94
CA ASP A 179 -13.44 34.10 4.72
C ASP A 179 -13.69 34.65 3.31
N VAL A 180 -14.88 34.38 2.77
CA VAL A 180 -15.34 34.95 1.48
C VAL A 180 -15.25 36.48 1.49
N ALA A 181 -15.46 37.12 2.65
CA ALA A 181 -15.44 38.57 2.82
C ALA A 181 -14.04 39.19 3.03
N HIS A 182 -13.07 38.48 3.65
CA HIS A 182 -11.78 39.05 4.08
C HIS A 182 -10.55 38.46 3.35
N SER A 183 -10.73 37.94 2.13
CA SER A 183 -9.69 37.23 1.38
C SER A 183 -8.40 38.03 1.07
N SER A 184 -8.41 39.36 1.17
CA SER A 184 -7.29 40.20 0.71
C SER A 184 -6.03 40.08 1.57
N GLN A 185 -6.14 39.78 2.86
CA GLN A 185 -5.01 39.74 3.80
C GLN A 185 -4.01 38.61 3.52
N TYR A 186 -4.48 37.50 2.95
CA TYR A 186 -3.68 36.28 2.76
C TYR A 186 -3.23 36.04 1.31
N LEU A 187 -3.55 36.98 0.40
CA LEU A 187 -3.25 36.84 -1.03
C LEU A 187 -1.74 36.72 -1.31
N TRP A 188 -0.89 37.37 -0.52
CA TRP A 188 0.57 37.28 -0.67
C TRP A 188 1.09 35.86 -0.42
N VAL A 189 0.49 35.10 0.51
CA VAL A 189 0.87 33.70 0.80
C VAL A 189 0.61 32.83 -0.43
N GLU A 190 -0.53 33.06 -1.08
CA GLU A 190 -0.90 32.36 -2.30
C GLU A 190 0.01 32.69 -3.48
N VAL A 191 0.39 33.96 -3.65
CA VAL A 191 1.36 34.37 -4.68
C VAL A 191 2.72 33.69 -4.45
N VAL A 192 3.20 33.63 -3.20
CA VAL A 192 4.43 32.90 -2.86
C VAL A 192 4.31 31.42 -3.21
N CYS A 193 3.17 30.79 -2.92
CA CYS A 193 2.92 29.38 -3.28
C CYS A 193 2.94 29.18 -4.81
N LEU A 194 2.35 30.09 -5.59
CA LEU A 194 2.37 30.03 -7.05
C LEU A 194 3.78 30.16 -7.63
N VAL A 195 4.61 31.05 -7.09
CA VAL A 195 6.02 31.16 -7.49
C VAL A 195 6.77 29.85 -7.24
N LEU A 196 6.58 29.23 -6.06
CA LEU A 196 7.19 27.95 -5.72
C LEU A 196 6.68 26.80 -6.60
N PHE A 197 5.38 26.80 -6.94
CA PHE A 197 4.80 25.82 -7.87
C PHE A 197 5.30 26.01 -9.30
N GLY A 198 5.49 27.25 -9.73
CA GLY A 198 6.07 27.62 -11.03
C GLY A 198 7.54 27.19 -11.11
N GLY A 199 8.33 27.46 -10.07
CA GLY A 199 9.72 27.01 -9.96
C GLY A 199 9.85 25.48 -10.07
N ASP A 200 8.93 24.72 -9.48
CA ASP A 200 8.93 23.27 -9.62
C ASP A 200 8.64 22.76 -11.04
N ILE A 201 7.71 23.41 -11.75
CA ILE A 201 7.43 23.09 -13.16
C ILE A 201 8.63 23.48 -14.02
N TYR A 202 9.26 24.61 -13.73
CA TYR A 202 10.46 25.08 -14.41
C TYR A 202 11.63 24.10 -14.25
N ILE A 203 11.90 23.60 -13.03
CA ILE A 203 12.94 22.58 -12.80
C ILE A 203 12.65 21.32 -13.63
N ARG A 204 11.39 20.89 -13.71
CA ARG A 204 10.99 19.74 -14.53
C ARG A 204 11.20 20.00 -16.03
N TYR A 205 10.91 21.20 -16.50
CA TYR A 205 11.13 21.60 -17.89
C TYR A 205 12.62 21.70 -18.22
N ALA A 206 13.41 22.34 -17.35
CA ALA A 206 14.85 22.55 -17.51
C ALA A 206 15.63 21.23 -17.61
N MET A 207 15.26 20.21 -16.80
CA MET A 207 15.90 18.89 -16.85
C MET A 207 15.47 18.01 -18.05
N SER A 208 14.39 18.35 -18.76
CA SER A 208 13.86 17.52 -19.85
C SER A 208 14.77 17.56 -21.09
N SER A 209 14.86 16.46 -21.85
CA SER A 209 15.55 16.44 -23.15
C SER A 209 14.85 17.35 -24.17
N ASP A 210 15.54 17.80 -25.21
CA ASP A 210 15.01 18.79 -26.17
C ASP A 210 13.84 18.25 -27.00
N ILE A 211 13.88 16.97 -27.37
CA ILE A 211 12.73 16.27 -27.96
C ILE A 211 11.55 16.27 -26.99
N THR A 212 11.83 16.06 -25.71
CA THR A 212 10.81 16.08 -24.65
C THR A 212 10.27 17.48 -24.39
N LYS A 213 11.07 18.54 -24.54
CA LYS A 213 10.60 19.94 -24.47
C LYS A 213 9.69 20.27 -25.64
N ALA A 214 10.05 19.87 -26.86
CA ALA A 214 9.21 20.08 -28.05
C ALA A 214 7.86 19.35 -27.93
N GLN A 215 7.85 18.15 -27.34
CA GLN A 215 6.65 17.32 -27.17
C GLN A 215 6.14 17.29 -25.71
N PHE A 216 6.37 18.34 -24.92
CA PHE A 216 6.13 18.33 -23.47
C PHE A 216 4.70 17.94 -23.10
N ARG A 217 3.71 18.42 -23.86
CA ARG A 217 2.28 18.10 -23.67
C ARG A 217 1.98 16.61 -23.77
N LYS A 218 2.60 15.91 -24.74
CA LYS A 218 2.36 14.48 -24.97
C LYS A 218 3.13 13.61 -23.97
N ARG A 219 4.40 13.96 -23.72
CA ARG A 219 5.30 13.15 -22.88
C ARG A 219 5.06 13.33 -21.38
N GLU A 220 4.69 14.53 -20.95
CA GLU A 220 4.45 14.92 -19.56
C GLU A 220 3.06 15.59 -19.36
N PRO A 221 1.96 14.84 -19.50
CA PRO A 221 0.61 15.38 -19.42
C PRO A 221 0.29 15.99 -18.05
N TRP A 222 0.80 15.40 -16.96
CA TRP A 222 0.55 15.91 -15.60
C TRP A 222 1.29 17.20 -15.28
N ALA A 223 2.47 17.42 -15.87
CA ALA A 223 3.17 18.69 -15.74
C ALA A 223 2.41 19.79 -16.50
N THR A 224 1.84 19.45 -17.66
CA THR A 224 0.98 20.34 -18.44
C THR A 224 -0.30 20.70 -17.68
N VAL A 225 -0.96 19.73 -17.04
CA VAL A 225 -2.13 19.99 -16.18
C VAL A 225 -1.76 20.97 -15.06
N ARG A 226 -0.61 20.79 -14.40
CA ARG A 226 -0.17 21.72 -13.36
C ARG A 226 0.10 23.13 -13.88
N PHE A 227 0.67 23.25 -15.08
CA PHE A 227 0.87 24.54 -15.72
C PHE A 227 -0.48 25.22 -16.02
N LEU A 228 -1.45 24.48 -16.54
CA LEU A 228 -2.81 25.00 -16.77
C LEU A 228 -3.51 25.42 -15.46
N LEU A 229 -3.36 24.63 -14.39
CA LEU A 229 -3.89 24.99 -13.07
C LEU A 229 -3.23 26.27 -12.54
N LEU A 230 -1.91 26.40 -12.69
CA LEU A 230 -1.16 27.59 -12.29
C LEU A 230 -1.62 28.82 -13.08
N LEU A 231 -1.78 28.69 -14.40
CA LEU A 231 -2.30 29.75 -15.26
C LEU A 231 -3.72 30.17 -14.84
N LEU A 232 -4.61 29.21 -14.58
CA LEU A 232 -5.97 29.47 -14.14
C LEU A 232 -6.00 30.23 -12.80
N THR A 233 -5.19 29.80 -11.82
CA THR A 233 -5.08 30.50 -10.53
C THR A 233 -4.48 31.90 -10.67
N PHE A 234 -3.52 32.08 -11.57
CA PHE A 234 -2.92 33.38 -11.83
C PHE A 234 -3.94 34.36 -12.45
N VAL A 235 -4.70 33.88 -13.43
CA VAL A 235 -5.77 34.68 -14.07
C VAL A 235 -6.84 35.07 -13.06
N ASP A 236 -7.27 34.15 -12.19
CA ASP A 236 -8.27 34.45 -11.16
C ASP A 236 -7.77 35.50 -10.15
N ILE A 237 -6.51 35.41 -9.72
CA ILE A 237 -5.90 36.43 -8.85
C ILE A 237 -5.79 37.78 -9.55
N ALA A 238 -5.41 37.80 -10.84
CA ALA A 238 -5.33 39.03 -11.63
C ALA A 238 -6.72 39.69 -11.80
N LEU A 239 -7.76 38.89 -12.05
CA LEU A 239 -9.14 39.37 -12.15
C LEU A 239 -9.68 39.87 -10.80
N TYR A 240 -9.34 39.19 -9.70
CA TYR A 240 -9.67 39.64 -8.34
C TYR A 240 -8.99 40.98 -8.02
N ALA A 241 -7.71 41.13 -8.36
CA ALA A 241 -6.97 42.38 -8.19
C ALA A 241 -7.54 43.51 -9.08
N ALA A 242 -8.10 43.17 -10.24
CA ALA A 242 -8.77 44.11 -11.14
C ALA A 242 -10.22 44.47 -10.71
N GLY A 243 -10.75 43.85 -9.64
CA GLY A 243 -12.08 44.15 -9.11
C GLY A 243 -13.25 43.54 -9.91
N ALA A 244 -13.02 42.48 -10.68
CA ALA A 244 -14.09 41.87 -11.48
C ALA A 244 -15.16 41.20 -10.59
N PRO A 245 -16.47 41.46 -10.80
CA PRO A 245 -17.53 41.01 -9.89
C PRO A 245 -17.64 39.48 -9.77
N TRP A 246 -17.46 38.73 -10.87
CA TRP A 246 -17.50 37.26 -10.84
C TRP A 246 -16.29 36.63 -10.14
N SER A 247 -15.18 37.37 -10.02
CA SER A 247 -13.95 36.89 -9.36
C SER A 247 -13.98 37.05 -7.84
N GLN A 248 -15.01 37.71 -7.28
CA GLN A 248 -15.14 37.91 -5.83
C GLN A 248 -15.26 36.57 -5.06
N HIS A 249 -15.88 35.55 -5.67
CA HIS A 249 -16.02 34.22 -5.07
C HIS A 249 -14.77 33.33 -5.23
N ARG A 250 -13.75 33.78 -5.98
CA ARG A 250 -12.44 33.11 -6.16
C ARG A 250 -12.53 31.59 -6.36
N LEU A 251 -13.18 31.17 -7.45
CA LEU A 251 -13.39 29.74 -7.75
C LEU A 251 -12.09 28.96 -8.00
N SER A 252 -10.97 29.65 -8.24
CA SER A 252 -9.67 28.99 -8.39
C SER A 252 -9.22 28.20 -7.16
N ARG A 253 -9.73 28.53 -5.96
CA ARG A 253 -9.44 27.85 -4.69
C ARG A 253 -9.78 26.35 -4.74
N ILE A 254 -10.79 25.96 -5.52
CA ILE A 254 -11.23 24.58 -5.75
C ILE A 254 -10.06 23.70 -6.22
N PHE A 255 -9.12 24.27 -6.97
CA PHE A 255 -8.03 23.53 -7.59
C PHE A 255 -6.79 23.36 -6.68
N ARG A 256 -6.76 23.95 -5.48
CA ARG A 256 -5.59 23.86 -4.57
C ARG A 256 -5.16 22.41 -4.24
N PRO A 257 -6.07 21.49 -3.88
CA PRO A 257 -5.72 20.08 -3.65
C PRO A 257 -5.16 19.37 -4.89
N PHE A 258 -5.51 19.84 -6.10
CA PHE A 258 -5.06 19.24 -7.35
C PHE A 258 -3.56 19.45 -7.59
N PHE A 259 -2.93 20.49 -7.03
CA PHE A 259 -1.47 20.63 -7.06
C PHE A 259 -0.76 19.49 -6.33
N LEU A 260 -1.30 19.08 -5.17
CA LEU A 260 -0.80 17.93 -4.41
C LEU A 260 -1.00 16.62 -5.19
N ILE A 261 -2.20 16.42 -5.74
CA ILE A 261 -2.54 15.24 -6.54
C ILE A 261 -1.63 15.16 -7.75
N ALA A 262 -1.52 16.22 -8.54
CA ALA A 262 -0.79 16.23 -9.81
C ALA A 262 0.74 16.07 -9.65
N ARG A 263 1.30 16.33 -8.47
CA ARG A 263 2.71 16.02 -8.20
C ARG A 263 2.91 14.60 -7.65
N ARG A 264 2.10 14.16 -6.67
CA ARG A 264 2.30 12.84 -6.04
C ARG A 264 1.92 11.70 -6.98
N ARG A 265 2.93 10.97 -7.47
CA ARG A 265 2.76 9.85 -8.42
C ARG A 265 1.68 8.84 -8.02
N ASN A 266 1.74 8.30 -6.80
CA ASN A 266 0.78 7.27 -6.38
C ASN A 266 -0.65 7.82 -6.28
N VAL A 267 -0.81 9.09 -5.86
CA VAL A 267 -2.11 9.75 -5.79
C VAL A 267 -2.66 10.03 -7.19
N ARG A 268 -1.85 10.53 -8.14
CA ARG A 268 -2.24 10.68 -9.57
C ARG A 268 -2.77 9.40 -10.17
N VAL A 269 -2.09 8.31 -9.84
CA VAL A 269 -2.43 6.97 -10.30
C VAL A 269 -3.82 6.59 -9.80
N VAL A 270 -4.06 6.71 -8.50
CA VAL A 270 -5.36 6.38 -7.88
C VAL A 270 -6.45 7.29 -8.42
N PHE A 271 -6.21 8.60 -8.48
CA PHE A 271 -7.12 9.59 -9.02
C PHE A 271 -7.49 9.30 -10.49
N GLY A 272 -6.50 9.05 -11.34
CA GLY A 272 -6.72 8.71 -12.75
C GLY A 272 -7.46 7.37 -12.92
N SER A 273 -7.26 6.41 -12.02
CA SER A 273 -8.04 5.17 -12.01
C SER A 273 -9.49 5.39 -11.61
N CYS A 274 -9.77 6.28 -10.65
CA CYS A 274 -11.14 6.67 -10.28
C CYS A 274 -11.86 7.36 -11.44
N ILE A 275 -11.23 8.32 -12.12
CA ILE A 275 -11.81 8.99 -13.30
C ILE A 275 -12.10 8.00 -14.42
N ARG A 276 -11.20 7.05 -14.68
CA ARG A 276 -11.47 6.02 -15.70
C ARG A 276 -12.59 5.07 -15.28
N ALA A 277 -12.71 4.75 -14.00
CA ALA A 277 -13.81 3.95 -13.48
C ALA A 277 -15.17 4.66 -13.60
N LEU A 278 -15.19 5.99 -13.49
CA LEU A 278 -16.39 6.79 -13.67
C LEU A 278 -17.09 6.55 -15.02
N LYS A 279 -16.33 6.31 -16.10
CA LYS A 279 -16.90 6.05 -17.42
C LYS A 279 -17.80 4.80 -17.43
N ASP A 280 -17.36 3.73 -16.78
CA ASP A 280 -18.13 2.48 -16.73
C ASP A 280 -19.29 2.60 -15.74
N VAL A 281 -19.11 3.36 -14.65
CA VAL A 281 -20.16 3.66 -13.67
C VAL A 281 -21.26 4.54 -14.26
N PHE A 282 -20.95 5.41 -15.21
CA PHE A 282 -21.93 6.29 -15.86
C PHE A 282 -23.09 5.51 -16.51
N VAL A 283 -22.82 4.33 -17.07
CA VAL A 283 -23.87 3.47 -17.65
C VAL A 283 -24.86 3.00 -16.58
N ILE A 284 -24.39 2.74 -15.37
CA ILE A 284 -25.23 2.28 -14.25
C ILE A 284 -26.00 3.44 -13.65
N ILE A 285 -25.38 4.61 -13.55
CA ILE A 285 -26.08 5.85 -13.17
C ILE A 285 -27.18 6.15 -14.20
N ALA A 286 -26.93 5.97 -15.50
CA ALA A 286 -27.96 6.11 -16.52
C ALA A 286 -29.09 5.09 -16.35
N LEU A 287 -28.79 3.83 -16.00
CA LEU A 287 -29.79 2.82 -15.65
C LEU A 287 -30.61 3.24 -14.41
N GLU A 288 -29.99 3.82 -13.39
CA GLU A 288 -30.68 4.39 -12.22
C GLU A 288 -31.64 5.50 -12.63
N PHE A 289 -31.21 6.44 -13.48
CA PHE A 289 -32.09 7.49 -13.99
C PHE A 289 -33.24 6.95 -14.86
N CYS A 290 -33.01 5.90 -15.65
CA CYS A 290 -34.09 5.24 -16.40
C CYS A 290 -35.10 4.59 -15.46
N LEU A 291 -34.62 3.93 -14.39
CA LEU A 291 -35.49 3.32 -13.38
C LEU A 291 -36.31 4.39 -12.65
N VAL A 292 -35.67 5.47 -12.20
CA VAL A 292 -36.34 6.63 -11.58
C VAL A 292 -37.33 7.28 -12.56
N GLY A 293 -36.98 7.38 -13.84
CA GLY A 293 -37.86 7.90 -14.89
C GLY A 293 -39.12 7.06 -15.07
N PHE A 294 -38.96 5.74 -15.17
CA PHE A 294 -40.07 4.80 -15.32
C PHE A 294 -40.98 4.79 -14.08
N PHE A 295 -40.40 4.64 -12.88
CA PHE A 295 -41.18 4.65 -11.65
C PHE A 295 -41.78 6.04 -11.39
N GLY A 296 -41.08 7.13 -11.69
CA GLY A 296 -41.65 8.47 -11.60
C GLY A 296 -42.86 8.69 -12.52
N LEU A 297 -42.80 8.20 -13.77
CA LEU A 297 -43.96 8.24 -14.64
C LEU A 297 -45.11 7.36 -14.09
N MET A 298 -44.80 6.14 -13.67
CA MET A 298 -45.77 5.20 -13.12
C MET A 298 -46.43 5.74 -11.84
N GLY A 299 -45.66 6.34 -10.94
CA GLY A 299 -46.15 6.96 -9.71
C GLY A 299 -47.06 8.15 -9.97
N TYR A 300 -46.73 8.98 -10.98
CA TYR A 300 -47.64 10.04 -11.42
C TYR A 300 -48.97 9.47 -11.92
N LEU A 301 -48.93 8.45 -12.79
CA LEU A 301 -50.14 7.82 -13.32
C LEU A 301 -50.99 7.12 -12.24
N LEU A 302 -50.37 6.58 -11.19
CA LEU A 302 -51.07 5.86 -10.12
C LEU A 302 -51.60 6.79 -9.02
N PHE A 303 -50.88 7.87 -8.70
CA PHE A 303 -51.11 8.66 -7.48
C PHE A 303 -51.40 10.14 -7.73
N ALA A 304 -51.47 10.63 -8.98
CA ALA A 304 -51.76 12.05 -9.24
C ALA A 304 -53.10 12.49 -8.67
N ASP A 305 -54.19 11.76 -8.97
CA ASP A 305 -55.53 12.10 -8.47
C ASP A 305 -55.60 11.99 -6.94
N ALA A 306 -55.02 10.93 -6.38
CA ALA A 306 -54.92 10.75 -4.93
C ALA A 306 -54.14 11.90 -4.26
N SER A 307 -53.08 12.40 -4.90
CA SER A 307 -52.28 13.53 -4.39
C SER A 307 -53.08 14.82 -4.32
N ILE A 308 -53.90 15.08 -5.34
CA ILE A 308 -54.77 16.26 -5.40
C ILE A 308 -55.87 16.16 -4.32
N ILE A 309 -56.48 14.98 -4.16
CA ILE A 309 -57.54 14.73 -3.16
C ILE A 309 -57.00 14.88 -1.73
N LEU A 310 -55.84 14.28 -1.45
CA LEU A 310 -55.19 14.29 -0.14
C LEU A 310 -54.45 15.60 0.17
N GLN A 311 -54.40 16.55 -0.77
CA GLN A 311 -53.66 17.80 -0.67
C GLN A 311 -52.15 17.63 -0.35
N VAL A 312 -51.52 16.58 -0.89
CA VAL A 312 -50.08 16.31 -0.75
C VAL A 312 -49.34 16.52 -2.07
N PRO A 313 -48.15 17.16 -2.07
CA PRO A 313 -47.47 17.54 -3.32
C PRO A 313 -46.63 16.42 -3.94
N TYR A 314 -46.61 15.20 -3.39
CA TYR A 314 -45.57 14.22 -3.76
C TYR A 314 -45.66 13.69 -5.20
N PHE A 315 -46.86 13.38 -5.69
CA PHE A 315 -47.10 12.87 -7.05
C PHE A 315 -48.07 13.75 -7.86
N ALA A 316 -48.29 14.99 -7.43
CA ALA A 316 -49.24 15.90 -8.06
C ALA A 316 -48.85 16.29 -9.50
N SER A 317 -47.54 16.39 -9.78
CA SER A 317 -47.01 16.62 -11.12
C SER A 317 -45.96 15.57 -11.50
N LEU A 318 -45.70 15.42 -12.81
CA LEU A 318 -44.64 14.54 -13.28
C LEU A 318 -43.27 14.94 -12.72
N GLY A 319 -43.00 16.24 -12.61
CA GLY A 319 -41.75 16.76 -12.04
C GLY A 319 -41.59 16.41 -10.55
N ASP A 320 -42.67 16.54 -9.78
CA ASP A 320 -42.67 16.19 -8.36
C ASP A 320 -42.50 14.69 -8.15
N SER A 321 -43.18 13.87 -8.97
CA SER A 321 -43.02 12.42 -8.93
C SER A 321 -41.58 11.98 -9.23
N LEU A 322 -40.98 12.52 -10.31
CA LEU A 322 -39.58 12.24 -10.66
C LEU A 322 -38.60 12.66 -9.56
N TYR A 323 -38.81 13.85 -8.97
CA TYR A 323 -38.02 14.34 -7.85
C TYR A 323 -38.12 13.43 -6.63
N ASN A 324 -39.34 13.04 -6.23
CA ASN A 324 -39.56 12.20 -5.07
C ASN A 324 -39.01 10.78 -5.29
N MET A 325 -39.10 10.22 -6.50
CA MET A 325 -38.47 8.92 -6.79
C MET A 325 -36.95 8.99 -6.78
N LEU A 326 -36.36 10.08 -7.31
CA LEU A 326 -34.92 10.32 -7.22
C LEU A 326 -34.46 10.49 -5.76
N LEU A 327 -35.25 11.21 -4.97
CA LEU A 327 -35.01 11.42 -3.55
C LEU A 327 -35.04 10.08 -2.81
N ILE A 328 -36.06 9.24 -3.02
CA ILE A 328 -36.14 7.91 -2.38
C ILE A 328 -34.96 7.00 -2.78
N SER A 329 -34.51 7.04 -4.04
CA SER A 329 -33.32 6.29 -4.48
C SER A 329 -32.07 6.65 -3.66
N SER A 330 -31.91 7.95 -3.37
CA SER A 330 -30.71 8.51 -2.73
C SER A 330 -30.81 8.66 -1.20
N CYS A 331 -32.03 8.70 -0.68
CA CYS A 331 -32.42 9.02 0.70
C CYS A 331 -33.57 8.08 1.12
N MET A 332 -33.21 6.91 1.67
CA MET A 332 -34.21 5.92 2.08
C MET A 332 -35.18 6.43 3.17
N PRO A 333 -34.77 7.22 4.19
CA PRO A 333 -35.71 7.75 5.19
C PRO A 333 -36.77 8.69 4.63
N ALA A 334 -36.50 9.37 3.51
CA ALA A 334 -37.48 10.23 2.85
C ALA A 334 -38.67 9.45 2.27
N MET A 335 -38.58 8.11 2.17
CA MET A 335 -39.70 7.28 1.74
C MET A 335 -40.88 7.36 2.72
N VAL A 336 -40.63 7.28 4.04
CA VAL A 336 -41.70 7.19 5.06
C VAL A 336 -42.73 8.32 4.96
N PRO A 337 -42.34 9.61 4.89
CA PRO A 337 -43.32 10.69 4.73
C PRO A 337 -44.02 10.67 3.36
N VAL A 338 -43.39 10.13 2.31
CA VAL A 338 -43.97 10.03 0.96
C VAL A 338 -45.00 8.90 0.87
N ILE A 339 -44.74 7.73 1.45
CA ILE A 339 -45.64 6.56 1.38
C ILE A 339 -46.86 6.69 2.30
N LEU A 340 -46.71 7.31 3.46
CA LEU A 340 -47.73 7.35 4.51
C LEU A 340 -49.13 7.80 4.04
N PRO A 341 -49.30 8.94 3.34
CA PRO A 341 -50.63 9.38 2.91
C PRO A 341 -51.31 8.40 1.94
N TYR A 342 -50.56 7.80 1.01
CA TYR A 342 -51.12 6.83 0.05
C TYR A 342 -51.37 5.47 0.69
N PHE A 343 -50.60 5.10 1.71
CA PHE A 343 -50.78 3.85 2.45
C PHE A 343 -52.03 3.87 3.33
N GLN A 344 -52.35 5.03 3.90
CA GLN A 344 -53.58 5.23 4.69
C GLN A 344 -54.84 5.10 3.83
N GLU A 345 -54.80 5.56 2.57
CA GLU A 345 -55.88 5.34 1.60
C GLU A 345 -55.95 3.88 1.12
N SER A 346 -54.80 3.30 0.75
CA SER A 346 -54.73 1.92 0.26
C SER A 346 -53.42 1.27 0.64
N GLN A 347 -53.51 0.19 1.43
CA GLN A 347 -52.33 -0.58 1.87
C GLN A 347 -51.56 -1.20 0.70
N TRP A 348 -52.21 -1.44 -0.44
CA TRP A 348 -51.60 -1.98 -1.66
C TRP A 348 -50.60 -1.03 -2.32
N SER A 349 -50.68 0.27 -2.03
CA SER A 349 -49.69 1.26 -2.49
C SER A 349 -48.28 0.93 -1.99
N ALA A 350 -48.14 0.19 -0.88
CA ALA A 350 -46.84 -0.26 -0.38
C ALA A 350 -46.08 -1.14 -1.38
N ILE A 351 -46.78 -1.94 -2.19
CA ILE A 351 -46.14 -2.82 -3.17
C ILE A 351 -45.31 -2.01 -4.17
N TYR A 352 -45.84 -0.87 -4.62
CA TYR A 352 -45.15 0.03 -5.55
C TYR A 352 -43.78 0.47 -5.00
N PHE A 353 -43.74 0.95 -3.75
CA PHE A 353 -42.51 1.43 -3.12
C PHE A 353 -41.54 0.29 -2.79
N VAL A 354 -42.05 -0.86 -2.33
CA VAL A 354 -41.23 -2.05 -2.04
C VAL A 354 -40.53 -2.55 -3.30
N VAL A 355 -41.25 -2.65 -4.43
CA VAL A 355 -40.68 -3.08 -5.71
C VAL A 355 -39.61 -2.09 -6.17
N PHE A 356 -39.87 -0.78 -6.07
CA PHE A 356 -38.88 0.24 -6.41
C PHE A 356 -37.59 0.09 -5.59
N ILE A 357 -37.69 -0.12 -4.27
CA ILE A 357 -36.52 -0.27 -3.39
C ILE A 357 -35.71 -1.53 -3.70
N LEU A 358 -36.38 -2.66 -3.96
CA LEU A 358 -35.70 -3.89 -4.35
C LEU A 358 -34.87 -3.68 -5.63
N LEU A 359 -35.42 -2.96 -6.61
CA LEU A 359 -34.71 -2.67 -7.86
C LEU A 359 -33.62 -1.60 -7.69
N ALA A 360 -33.94 -0.45 -7.09
CA ALA A 360 -33.01 0.67 -6.99
C ALA A 360 -31.88 0.40 -5.97
N HIS A 361 -32.24 -0.02 -4.76
CA HIS A 361 -31.28 -0.11 -3.65
C HIS A 361 -30.59 -1.48 -3.57
N PHE A 362 -31.35 -2.58 -3.70
CA PHE A 362 -30.75 -3.92 -3.57
C PHE A 362 -30.08 -4.39 -4.86
N PHE A 363 -30.61 -4.03 -6.03
CA PHE A 363 -30.02 -4.40 -7.30
C PHE A 363 -29.06 -3.33 -7.86
N VAL A 364 -29.55 -2.14 -8.22
CA VAL A 364 -28.73 -1.12 -8.91
C VAL A 364 -27.58 -0.61 -8.04
N ALA A 365 -27.79 -0.32 -6.75
CA ALA A 365 -26.70 0.15 -5.88
C ALA A 365 -25.61 -0.91 -5.67
N LYS A 366 -25.97 -2.20 -5.52
CA LYS A 366 -24.99 -3.29 -5.40
C LYS A 366 -24.25 -3.55 -6.71
N LEU A 367 -24.94 -3.46 -7.85
CA LEU A 367 -24.34 -3.52 -9.17
C LEU A 367 -23.30 -2.41 -9.37
N THR A 368 -23.60 -1.20 -8.91
CA THR A 368 -22.68 -0.05 -8.96
C THR A 368 -21.38 -0.34 -8.22
N ILE A 369 -21.46 -0.95 -7.02
CA ILE A 369 -20.27 -1.37 -6.25
C ILE A 369 -19.46 -2.42 -7.03
N ALA A 370 -20.13 -3.45 -7.58
CA ALA A 370 -19.46 -4.53 -8.28
C ALA A 370 -18.71 -4.04 -9.54
N VAL A 371 -19.35 -3.19 -10.35
CA VAL A 371 -18.75 -2.70 -11.60
C VAL A 371 -17.63 -1.70 -11.33
N SER A 372 -17.85 -0.74 -10.41
CA SER A 372 -16.81 0.23 -10.04
C SER A 372 -15.54 -0.47 -9.54
N TYR A 373 -15.70 -1.52 -8.72
CA TYR A 373 -14.60 -2.36 -8.26
C TYR A 373 -13.88 -3.08 -9.41
N ARG A 374 -14.62 -3.78 -10.30
CA ARG A 374 -14.02 -4.51 -11.43
C ARG A 374 -13.22 -3.59 -12.35
N THR A 375 -13.77 -2.43 -12.69
CA THR A 375 -13.10 -1.45 -13.54
C THR A 375 -11.88 -0.86 -12.85
N TYR A 376 -11.99 -0.51 -11.56
CA TYR A 376 -10.86 -0.02 -10.78
C TYR A 376 -9.72 -1.05 -10.70
N LYS A 377 -10.03 -2.33 -10.42
CA LYS A 377 -9.06 -3.42 -10.36
C LYS A 377 -8.33 -3.60 -11.68
N LYS A 378 -9.07 -3.70 -12.80
CA LYS A 378 -8.52 -3.80 -14.16
C LYS A 378 -7.62 -2.62 -14.51
N ASN A 379 -8.01 -1.40 -14.15
CA ASN A 379 -7.21 -0.20 -14.41
C ASN A 379 -5.93 -0.14 -13.56
N THR A 380 -6.00 -0.59 -12.31
CA THR A 380 -4.86 -0.65 -11.40
C THR A 380 -3.84 -1.70 -11.87
N GLU A 381 -4.30 -2.85 -12.34
CA GLU A 381 -3.46 -3.90 -12.93
C GLU A 381 -2.70 -3.38 -14.16
N LYS A 382 -3.39 -2.77 -15.13
CA LYS A 382 -2.77 -2.17 -16.34
C LYS A 382 -1.72 -1.11 -15.98
N MET A 383 -2.02 -0.29 -14.99
CA MET A 383 -1.13 0.80 -14.56
C MET A 383 0.10 0.27 -13.82
N LEU A 384 -0.05 -0.82 -13.06
CA LEU A 384 1.06 -1.55 -12.46
C LEU A 384 1.94 -2.21 -13.54
N PHE A 385 1.34 -2.82 -14.56
CA PHE A 385 2.09 -3.37 -15.71
C PHE A 385 2.92 -2.30 -16.43
N LYS A 386 2.34 -1.14 -16.74
CA LYS A 386 3.08 0.00 -17.31
C LYS A 386 4.23 0.49 -16.43
N ARG A 387 4.16 0.26 -15.11
CA ARG A 387 5.26 0.58 -14.19
C ARG A 387 6.36 -0.46 -14.26
N LEU A 388 6.00 -1.74 -14.38
CA LEU A 388 6.95 -2.84 -14.56
C LEU A 388 7.70 -2.69 -15.89
N GLN A 389 7.01 -2.34 -16.97
CA GLN A 389 7.64 -2.04 -18.27
C GLN A 389 8.68 -0.91 -18.16
N LYS A 390 8.32 0.25 -17.58
CA LYS A 390 9.26 1.36 -17.34
C LYS A 390 10.49 0.94 -16.54
N ARG A 391 10.30 0.06 -15.57
CA ARG A 391 11.40 -0.51 -14.78
C ARG A 391 12.30 -1.39 -15.64
N LYS A 392 11.73 -2.32 -16.42
CA LYS A 392 12.48 -3.20 -17.33
C LYS A 392 13.30 -2.38 -18.32
N ILE A 393 12.68 -1.39 -18.98
CA ILE A 393 13.34 -0.48 -19.93
C ILE A 393 14.52 0.24 -19.26
N ALA A 394 14.31 0.84 -18.10
CA ALA A 394 15.37 1.60 -17.42
C ALA A 394 16.54 0.71 -16.94
N LEU A 395 16.24 -0.48 -16.42
CA LEU A 395 17.28 -1.44 -16.03
C LEU A 395 18.01 -2.03 -17.23
N ARG A 396 17.32 -2.23 -18.36
CA ARG A 396 17.90 -2.67 -19.62
C ARG A 396 18.91 -1.64 -20.14
N LYS A 397 18.52 -0.36 -20.21
CA LYS A 397 19.44 0.73 -20.59
C LYS A 397 20.64 0.86 -19.65
N ALA A 398 20.43 0.69 -18.35
CA ALA A 398 21.54 0.68 -17.39
C ALA A 398 22.50 -0.50 -17.63
N PHE A 399 21.96 -1.69 -17.86
CA PHE A 399 22.75 -2.88 -18.16
C PHE A 399 23.50 -2.73 -19.48
N ASP A 400 22.87 -2.22 -20.54
CA ASP A 400 23.50 -2.02 -21.84
C ASP A 400 24.62 -0.98 -21.81
N LEU A 401 24.55 0.00 -20.90
CA LEU A 401 25.61 0.98 -20.68
C LEU A 401 26.82 0.39 -19.93
N LEU A 402 26.59 -0.63 -19.10
CA LEU A 402 27.60 -1.28 -18.25
C LEU A 402 28.12 -2.59 -18.84
N ARG A 403 27.51 -3.06 -19.93
CA ARG A 403 27.79 -4.38 -20.48
C ARG A 403 29.26 -4.49 -20.90
N GLU A 404 29.85 -5.60 -20.53
CA GLU A 404 31.10 -6.12 -21.04
C GLU A 404 30.77 -7.46 -21.70
N ASP A 405 31.42 -7.79 -22.81
CA ASP A 405 31.20 -9.08 -23.47
C ASP A 405 32.10 -10.14 -22.83
N ASP A 406 31.49 -11.23 -22.35
CA ASP A 406 32.21 -12.39 -21.83
C ASP A 406 33.02 -13.07 -22.96
N ALA A 407 33.94 -13.97 -22.63
CA ALA A 407 34.69 -14.78 -23.61
C ALA A 407 33.76 -15.58 -24.56
N SER A 408 32.51 -15.82 -24.12
CA SER A 408 31.45 -16.50 -24.88
C SER A 408 30.55 -15.55 -25.70
N GLY A 409 30.83 -14.24 -25.72
CA GLY A 409 30.00 -13.21 -26.38
C GLY A 409 28.67 -12.93 -25.68
N ARG A 410 28.49 -13.39 -24.43
CA ARG A 410 27.30 -13.09 -23.63
C ARG A 410 27.50 -11.75 -22.93
N PRO A 411 26.49 -10.86 -22.92
CA PRO A 411 26.63 -9.58 -22.25
C PRO A 411 26.55 -9.80 -20.74
N ILE A 412 27.56 -9.34 -20.02
CA ILE A 412 27.71 -9.50 -18.57
C ILE A 412 28.07 -8.16 -17.90
N VAL A 413 27.82 -8.06 -16.60
CA VAL A 413 28.28 -6.94 -15.76
C VAL A 413 29.27 -7.45 -14.72
N ALA A 414 30.49 -6.95 -14.75
CA ALA A 414 31.54 -7.31 -13.81
C ALA A 414 31.31 -6.71 -12.40
N ILE A 415 31.86 -7.36 -11.38
CA ILE A 415 31.81 -6.90 -9.99
C ILE A 415 32.44 -5.51 -9.78
N GLU A 416 33.47 -5.15 -10.54
CA GLU A 416 34.14 -3.84 -10.43
C GLU A 416 33.20 -2.71 -10.88
N SER A 417 32.48 -2.92 -11.98
CA SER A 417 31.44 -2.04 -12.48
C SER A 417 30.30 -1.89 -11.46
N TRP A 418 29.91 -2.97 -10.78
CA TRP A 418 28.92 -2.92 -9.68
C TRP A 418 29.39 -2.05 -8.49
N ILE A 419 30.63 -2.22 -8.03
CA ILE A 419 31.19 -1.44 -6.91
C ILE A 419 31.24 0.05 -7.28
N ALA A 420 31.65 0.38 -8.51
CA ALA A 420 31.68 1.76 -9.00
C ALA A 420 30.31 2.43 -8.96
N ILE A 421 29.25 1.72 -9.39
CA ILE A 421 27.87 2.22 -9.35
C ILE A 421 27.38 2.41 -7.91
N CYS A 422 27.73 1.49 -7.01
CA CYS A 422 27.33 1.55 -5.60
C CYS A 422 27.83 2.83 -4.92
N GLN A 423 28.97 3.38 -5.34
CA GLN A 423 29.46 4.67 -4.84
C GLN A 423 28.48 5.83 -5.11
N TYR A 424 27.76 5.79 -6.24
CA TYR A 424 26.76 6.80 -6.60
C TYR A 424 25.37 6.51 -6.00
N LEU A 425 24.94 5.24 -5.99
CA LEU A 425 23.61 4.84 -5.51
C LEU A 425 23.50 4.86 -3.98
N LYS A 426 24.52 4.36 -3.27
CA LYS A 426 24.57 4.20 -1.81
C LYS A 426 25.96 4.58 -1.32
N PRO A 427 26.29 5.88 -1.25
CA PRO A 427 27.63 6.35 -0.83
C PRO A 427 27.99 5.95 0.62
N ALA A 428 26.99 5.53 1.41
CA ALA A 428 27.21 5.02 2.77
C ALA A 428 27.76 3.58 2.81
N TRP A 429 27.67 2.81 1.73
CA TRP A 429 28.13 1.42 1.68
C TRP A 429 29.65 1.35 1.50
N THR A 430 30.28 0.43 2.23
CA THR A 430 31.69 0.08 1.98
C THR A 430 31.81 -0.84 0.77
N ASP A 431 32.99 -0.93 0.16
CA ASP A 431 33.19 -1.82 -1.00
C ASP A 431 32.93 -3.29 -0.62
N GLU A 432 33.30 -3.68 0.60
CA GLU A 432 32.99 -5.01 1.16
C GLU A 432 31.48 -5.27 1.23
N GLU A 433 30.67 -4.26 1.59
CA GLU A 433 29.21 -4.39 1.67
C GLU A 433 28.57 -4.49 0.29
N ALA A 434 29.08 -3.75 -0.70
CA ALA A 434 28.66 -3.84 -2.09
C ALA A 434 29.00 -5.20 -2.71
N GLN A 435 30.17 -5.76 -2.40
CA GLN A 435 30.59 -7.11 -2.80
C GLN A 435 29.72 -8.20 -2.16
N LEU A 436 29.39 -8.07 -0.87
CA LEU A 436 28.49 -8.99 -0.18
C LEU A 436 27.11 -9.07 -0.83
N VAL A 437 26.58 -7.93 -1.27
CA VAL A 437 25.31 -7.87 -2.01
C VAL A 437 25.45 -8.54 -3.38
N PHE A 438 26.56 -8.33 -4.08
CA PHE A 438 26.83 -8.98 -5.36
C PHE A 438 26.80 -10.51 -5.24
N PHE A 439 27.57 -11.06 -4.29
CA PHE A 439 27.63 -12.51 -4.02
C PHE A 439 26.34 -13.11 -3.44
N SER A 440 25.36 -12.28 -3.06
CA SER A 440 24.05 -12.79 -2.65
C SER A 440 23.17 -13.22 -3.82
N VAL A 441 23.53 -12.81 -5.05
CA VAL A 441 22.80 -13.11 -6.30
C VAL A 441 23.65 -13.95 -7.25
N ASP A 442 24.98 -13.76 -7.23
CA ASP A 442 25.93 -14.59 -7.97
C ASP A 442 26.11 -15.97 -7.30
N ASP A 443 25.17 -16.87 -7.60
CA ASP A 443 25.19 -18.26 -7.13
C ASP A 443 26.37 -19.06 -7.71
N ALA A 444 26.83 -18.70 -8.92
CA ALA A 444 27.89 -19.39 -9.67
C ALA A 444 29.30 -18.96 -9.24
N ARG A 445 29.43 -17.79 -8.58
CA ARG A 445 30.70 -17.17 -8.15
C ARG A 445 31.68 -16.91 -9.29
N ASP A 446 31.17 -16.60 -10.48
CA ASP A 446 31.98 -16.26 -11.64
C ASP A 446 32.43 -14.78 -11.65
N GLY A 447 31.91 -13.97 -10.72
CA GLY A 447 32.24 -12.53 -10.63
C GLY A 447 31.56 -11.69 -11.72
N ALA A 448 30.60 -12.28 -12.43
CA ALA A 448 29.86 -11.68 -13.53
C ALA A 448 28.36 -11.91 -13.35
N VAL A 449 27.53 -11.00 -13.85
CA VAL A 449 26.08 -11.07 -13.65
C VAL A 449 25.34 -10.85 -14.96
N ASP A 450 24.39 -11.73 -15.26
CA ASP A 450 23.49 -11.63 -16.41
C ASP A 450 22.38 -10.58 -16.17
N PHE A 451 21.51 -10.34 -17.16
CA PHE A 451 20.44 -9.35 -17.01
C PHE A 451 19.42 -9.72 -15.92
N ALA A 452 19.05 -11.00 -15.78
CA ALA A 452 18.05 -11.42 -14.80
C ALA A 452 18.58 -11.30 -13.37
N GLN A 453 19.84 -11.65 -13.15
CA GLN A 453 20.59 -11.45 -11.91
C GLN A 453 20.84 -9.96 -11.66
N PHE A 454 21.11 -9.14 -12.68
CA PHE A 454 21.25 -7.68 -12.54
C PHE A 454 19.95 -7.03 -12.03
N VAL A 455 18.80 -7.46 -12.54
CA VAL A 455 17.49 -7.00 -12.07
C VAL A 455 17.24 -7.42 -10.60
N GLN A 456 17.72 -8.59 -10.18
CA GLN A 456 17.70 -9.02 -8.78
C GLN A 456 18.60 -8.15 -7.89
N LEU A 457 19.81 -7.80 -8.33
CA LEU A 457 20.69 -6.88 -7.62
C LEU A 457 20.05 -5.49 -7.47
N ALA A 458 19.38 -5.00 -8.52
CA ALA A 458 18.63 -3.75 -8.46
C ALA A 458 17.50 -3.77 -7.41
N SER A 459 16.89 -4.93 -7.15
CA SER A 459 15.84 -5.10 -6.15
C SER A 459 16.35 -4.92 -4.71
N VAL A 460 17.61 -5.28 -4.47
CA VAL A 460 18.28 -5.19 -3.16
C VAL A 460 18.57 -3.73 -2.79
N LEU A 461 19.00 -2.93 -3.77
CA LEU A 461 19.30 -1.51 -3.59
C LEU A 461 18.12 -0.71 -3.02
N VAL A 462 16.88 -1.20 -3.22
CA VAL A 462 15.66 -0.46 -2.93
C VAL A 462 15.49 -0.14 -1.45
N ASN A 463 15.77 -1.06 -0.53
CA ASN A 463 15.67 -0.80 0.93
C ASN A 463 16.51 -1.79 1.77
N ALA A 464 17.55 -2.42 1.21
CA ALA A 464 18.42 -3.26 2.02
C ALA A 464 19.21 -2.40 3.01
N ASN A 465 18.97 -2.63 4.30
CA ASN A 465 19.85 -2.15 5.35
C ASN A 465 20.79 -3.28 5.75
N ILE A 466 22.08 -3.02 5.60
CA ILE A 466 23.14 -3.92 6.03
C ILE A 466 23.54 -3.46 7.42
N SER A 467 23.10 -4.19 8.44
CA SER A 467 23.48 -3.90 9.82
C SER A 467 24.68 -4.74 10.23
N LYS A 468 25.74 -4.09 10.70
CA LYS A 468 26.88 -4.73 11.36
C LYS A 468 26.50 -5.03 12.81
N ARG A 469 26.51 -6.31 13.18
CA ARG A 469 26.27 -6.70 14.58
C ARG A 469 27.57 -6.54 15.38
N ASN A 470 27.79 -5.37 15.99
CA ASN A 470 28.95 -5.14 16.86
C ASN A 470 28.87 -5.96 18.16
N ARG A 471 30.00 -6.49 18.63
CA ARG A 471 30.16 -6.96 20.02
C ARG A 471 30.39 -5.74 20.92
N TYR A 472 29.76 -5.75 22.09
CA TYR A 472 29.83 -4.66 23.07
C TYR A 472 30.91 -4.97 24.14
N SER A 473 31.39 -3.93 24.85
CA SER A 473 32.40 -4.05 25.92
C SER A 473 31.86 -4.74 27.18
N ILE A 474 32.75 -5.21 28.06
CA ILE A 474 32.45 -6.03 29.25
C ILE A 474 31.51 -5.30 30.25
N GLN A 475 31.61 -3.98 30.42
CA GLN A 475 30.69 -3.19 31.25
C GLN A 475 29.27 -3.12 30.65
N VAL A 476 29.17 -3.02 29.32
CA VAL A 476 27.89 -3.05 28.62
C VAL A 476 27.24 -4.44 28.72
N SER A 477 28.03 -5.50 28.95
CA SER A 477 27.52 -6.86 29.14
C SER A 477 26.69 -7.03 30.43
N GLY A 478 27.02 -6.36 31.54
CA GLY A 478 26.27 -6.45 32.79
C GLY A 478 24.87 -5.81 32.68
N ILE A 479 24.82 -4.59 32.15
CA ILE A 479 23.56 -3.89 31.85
C ILE A 479 22.74 -4.68 30.82
N ARG A 480 23.39 -5.27 29.81
CA ARG A 480 22.71 -6.16 28.85
C ARG A 480 22.20 -7.46 29.45
N GLN A 481 22.91 -8.07 30.39
CA GLN A 481 22.42 -9.26 31.08
C GLN A 481 21.14 -8.91 31.85
N TRP A 482 21.11 -7.76 32.52
CA TRP A 482 19.91 -7.27 33.18
C TRP A 482 18.79 -6.96 32.16
N GLN A 483 19.11 -6.28 31.06
CA GLN A 483 18.20 -6.04 29.94
C GLN A 483 17.61 -7.35 29.37
N HIS A 484 18.44 -8.38 29.20
CA HIS A 484 18.04 -9.70 28.71
C HIS A 484 17.13 -10.42 29.72
N ARG A 485 17.38 -10.30 31.03
CA ARG A 485 16.50 -10.83 32.08
C ARG A 485 15.14 -10.13 32.06
N VAL A 486 15.12 -8.79 32.00
CA VAL A 486 13.87 -8.02 31.90
C VAL A 486 13.10 -8.38 30.63
N ARG A 487 13.79 -8.52 29.50
CA ARG A 487 13.19 -8.97 28.23
C ARG A 487 12.62 -10.39 28.34
N ALA A 488 13.33 -11.31 28.98
CA ALA A 488 12.87 -12.68 29.16
C ALA A 488 11.62 -12.76 30.04
N ILE A 489 11.53 -11.92 31.07
CA ILE A 489 10.34 -11.82 31.93
C ILE A 489 9.17 -11.19 31.16
N LEU A 490 9.42 -10.11 30.41
CA LEU A 490 8.38 -9.37 29.69
C LEU A 490 7.79 -10.18 28.52
N LEU A 491 8.61 -11.02 27.88
CA LEU A 491 8.23 -11.96 26.82
C LEU A 491 7.98 -13.38 27.34
N ALA A 492 7.82 -13.57 28.65
CA ALA A 492 7.50 -14.88 29.18
C ALA A 492 6.12 -15.30 28.66
N GLU A 493 6.08 -16.40 27.92
CA GLU A 493 4.90 -16.92 27.25
C GLU A 493 4.50 -18.28 27.82
N THR A 494 3.20 -18.49 27.98
CA THR A 494 2.63 -19.83 28.20
C THR A 494 1.54 -20.11 27.18
N LYS A 495 1.48 -21.35 26.69
CA LYS A 495 0.44 -21.76 25.74
C LYS A 495 -0.74 -22.34 26.52
N ILE A 496 -1.89 -21.67 26.48
CA ILE A 496 -3.14 -22.15 27.07
C ILE A 496 -4.12 -22.34 25.92
N GLY A 497 -4.62 -23.56 25.72
CA GLY A 497 -5.62 -23.85 24.68
C GLY A 497 -5.14 -23.60 23.24
N GLY A 498 -3.85 -23.77 22.95
CA GLY A 498 -3.27 -23.57 21.61
C GLY A 498 -2.85 -22.13 21.28
N TYR A 499 -3.18 -21.15 22.15
CA TYR A 499 -2.80 -19.75 21.96
C TYR A 499 -1.67 -19.34 22.92
N PRO A 500 -0.63 -18.61 22.45
CA PRO A 500 0.43 -18.09 23.31
C PRO A 500 -0.07 -16.85 24.08
N PHE A 501 0.03 -16.90 25.41
CA PHE A 501 -0.28 -15.77 26.29
C PHE A 501 1.00 -15.21 26.91
N VAL A 502 1.24 -13.91 26.72
CA VAL A 502 2.37 -13.17 27.30
C VAL A 502 1.97 -12.59 28.66
N TYR A 503 2.67 -12.95 29.74
CA TYR A 503 2.32 -12.47 31.09
C TYR A 503 2.35 -10.95 31.23
N GLY A 504 3.31 -10.29 30.58
CA GLY A 504 3.40 -8.83 30.57
C GLY A 504 2.17 -8.16 29.96
N GLU A 505 1.56 -8.78 28.95
CA GLU A 505 0.35 -8.25 28.31
C GLU A 505 -0.90 -8.44 29.19
N MET A 506 -0.94 -9.52 29.99
CA MET A 506 -2.03 -9.75 30.96
C MET A 506 -2.02 -8.71 32.09
N VAL A 507 -0.85 -8.40 32.65
CA VAL A 507 -0.71 -7.36 33.70
C VAL A 507 -1.13 -6.00 33.14
N VAL A 508 -0.69 -5.66 31.93
CA VAL A 508 -1.10 -4.42 31.25
C VAL A 508 -2.60 -4.43 30.95
N GLY A 509 -3.16 -5.55 30.52
CA GLY A 509 -4.60 -5.74 30.31
C GLY A 509 -5.41 -5.49 31.58
N PHE A 510 -4.94 -6.00 32.72
CA PHE A 510 -5.56 -5.74 34.02
C PHE A 510 -5.51 -4.26 34.41
N LEU A 511 -4.36 -3.60 34.23
CA LEU A 511 -4.22 -2.15 34.45
C LEU A 511 -5.15 -1.33 33.54
N ILE A 512 -5.39 -1.78 32.30
CA ILE A 512 -6.33 -1.14 31.37
C ILE A 512 -7.76 -1.27 31.89
N VAL A 513 -8.17 -2.45 32.37
CA VAL A 513 -9.51 -2.64 32.95
C VAL A 513 -9.69 -1.73 34.17
N LEU A 514 -8.71 -1.64 35.06
CA LEU A 514 -8.72 -0.70 36.18
C LEU A 514 -8.81 0.76 35.72
N SER A 515 -8.12 1.12 34.63
CA SER A 515 -8.20 2.45 34.03
C SER A 515 -9.56 2.77 33.43
N ILE A 516 -10.27 1.79 32.87
CA ILE A 516 -11.63 1.97 32.35
C ILE A 516 -12.59 2.16 33.52
N ILE A 517 -12.47 1.36 34.59
CA ILE A 517 -13.28 1.50 35.80
C ILE A 517 -13.05 2.89 36.42
N GLN A 518 -11.80 3.31 36.56
CA GLN A 518 -11.48 4.66 37.05
C GLN A 518 -12.11 5.74 36.16
N ALA A 519 -12.08 5.57 34.84
CA ALA A 519 -12.65 6.55 33.91
C ALA A 519 -14.18 6.66 34.01
N THR A 520 -14.89 5.54 34.16
CA THR A 520 -16.35 5.54 34.30
C THR A 520 -16.80 6.12 35.64
N GLN A 521 -16.05 5.88 36.72
CA GLN A 521 -16.38 6.42 38.05
C GLN A 521 -16.16 7.94 38.13
N VAL A 522 -15.13 8.49 37.46
CA VAL A 522 -14.89 9.95 37.42
C VAL A 522 -16.02 10.71 36.71
N ASN A 523 -16.65 10.11 35.70
CA ASN A 523 -17.70 10.76 34.91
C ASN A 523 -19.12 10.53 35.47
N ASN A 524 -19.26 9.80 36.58
CA ASN A 524 -20.57 9.54 37.17
C ASN A 524 -21.03 10.75 37.99
N TYR A 525 -21.97 11.54 37.44
CA TYR A 525 -22.49 12.78 38.04
C TYR A 525 -23.10 12.60 39.44
N ALA A 526 -23.52 11.38 39.80
CA ALA A 526 -24.16 11.08 41.08
C ALA A 526 -23.19 11.02 42.27
N LEU A 527 -21.87 11.01 42.03
CA LEU A 527 -20.86 10.88 43.09
C LEU A 527 -20.14 12.23 43.34
N THR A 528 -20.44 12.81 44.50
CA THR A 528 -20.04 14.13 45.01
C THR A 528 -18.53 14.48 44.87
N TYR A 529 -18.27 15.80 44.81
CA TYR A 529 -17.00 16.54 44.67
C TYR A 529 -15.74 15.95 45.38
N SER A 530 -15.87 15.21 46.48
CA SER A 530 -14.73 14.61 47.21
C SER A 530 -14.22 13.29 46.61
N LEU A 531 -15.10 12.44 46.05
CA LEU A 531 -14.71 11.16 45.44
C LEU A 531 -14.00 11.40 44.09
N ASN A 532 -14.36 12.47 43.38
CA ASN A 532 -13.68 12.88 42.15
C ASN A 532 -12.19 13.21 42.36
N HIS A 533 -11.80 13.75 43.51
CA HIS A 533 -10.40 14.04 43.81
C HIS A 533 -9.59 12.74 43.98
N THR A 534 -10.12 11.77 44.73
CA THR A 534 -9.48 10.47 44.93
C THR A 534 -9.35 9.69 43.62
N TRP A 535 -10.39 9.64 42.80
CA TRP A 535 -10.34 8.97 41.50
C TRP A 535 -9.40 9.66 40.50
N ARG A 536 -9.24 10.99 40.60
CA ARG A 536 -8.23 11.75 39.84
C ARG A 536 -6.80 11.39 40.27
N LEU A 537 -6.56 11.23 41.58
CA LEU A 537 -5.28 10.73 42.09
C LEU A 537 -4.99 9.30 41.64
N VAL A 538 -5.99 8.40 41.68
CA VAL A 538 -5.87 7.04 41.13
C VAL A 538 -5.54 7.08 39.63
N GLY A 539 -6.16 7.99 38.86
CA GLY A 539 -5.85 8.21 37.46
C GLY A 539 -4.39 8.62 37.21
N ILE A 540 -3.81 9.46 38.08
CA ILE A 540 -2.39 9.84 38.03
C ILE A 540 -1.50 8.63 38.38
N GLY A 541 -1.87 7.87 39.41
CA GLY A 541 -1.19 6.63 39.79
C GLY A 541 -1.14 5.63 38.63
N LEU A 542 -2.27 5.41 37.96
CA LEU A 542 -2.32 4.55 36.77
C LEU A 542 -1.48 5.11 35.62
N LEU A 543 -1.55 6.42 35.33
CA LEU A 543 -0.70 7.05 34.32
C LEU A 543 0.79 6.82 34.60
N SER A 544 1.20 6.90 35.88
CA SER A 544 2.58 6.66 36.29
C SER A 544 3.01 5.20 36.07
N LEU A 545 2.15 4.22 36.37
CA LEU A 545 2.40 2.80 36.12
C LEU A 545 2.54 2.48 34.63
N PHE A 546 1.72 3.11 33.79
CA PHE A 546 1.86 2.98 32.33
C PHE A 546 3.14 3.63 31.80
N THR A 547 3.59 4.75 32.37
CA THR A 547 4.90 5.29 31.99
C THR A 547 6.05 4.42 32.46
N LEU A 548 5.92 3.76 33.62
CA LEU A 548 6.89 2.78 34.08
C LEU A 548 6.95 1.57 33.15
N GLU A 549 5.80 1.06 32.71
CA GLU A 549 5.70 0.00 31.69
C GLU A 549 6.45 0.39 30.40
N ILE A 550 6.21 1.61 29.90
CA ILE A 550 6.88 2.13 28.70
C ILE A 550 8.39 2.22 28.92
N ALA A 551 8.84 2.73 30.08
CA ALA A 551 10.25 2.81 30.41
C ALA A 551 10.90 1.42 30.49
N LEU A 552 10.23 0.44 31.09
CA LEU A 552 10.68 -0.96 31.15
C LEU A 552 10.76 -1.59 29.76
N LYS A 553 9.79 -1.34 28.88
CA LYS A 553 9.81 -1.81 27.49
C LYS A 553 10.92 -1.15 26.67
N LEU A 554 11.10 0.16 26.83
CA LEU A 554 12.17 0.91 26.16
C LEU A 554 13.55 0.39 26.61
N PHE A 555 13.71 0.10 27.90
CA PHE A 555 14.90 -0.53 28.43
C PHE A 555 15.10 -1.94 27.87
N ALA A 556 14.09 -2.81 27.94
CA ALA A 556 14.17 -4.22 27.52
C ALA A 556 14.44 -4.42 26.02
N PHE A 557 13.79 -3.65 25.15
CA PHE A 557 13.93 -3.77 23.69
C PHE A 557 15.03 -2.87 23.12
N GLY A 558 15.37 -1.78 23.82
CA GLY A 558 16.23 -0.72 23.29
C GLY A 558 15.47 0.24 22.37
N VAL A 559 16.07 1.39 22.10
CA VAL A 559 15.46 2.50 21.34
C VAL A 559 15.03 2.04 19.94
N ASP A 560 15.92 1.38 19.20
CA ASP A 560 15.64 1.01 17.81
C ASP A 560 14.47 0.02 17.70
N GLU A 561 14.47 -1.06 18.47
CA GLU A 561 13.40 -2.08 18.40
C GLU A 561 12.07 -1.54 18.96
N PHE A 562 12.11 -0.73 20.03
CA PHE A 562 10.92 -0.11 20.63
C PHE A 562 10.18 0.79 19.63
N PHE A 563 10.90 1.68 18.95
CA PHE A 563 10.33 2.58 17.94
C PHE A 563 9.98 1.88 16.62
N HIS A 564 10.20 0.58 16.46
CA HIS A 564 9.67 -0.17 15.32
C HIS A 564 8.30 -0.81 15.60
N ARG A 565 7.98 -1.14 16.86
CA ARG A 565 6.73 -1.79 17.23
C ARG A 565 5.55 -0.78 17.27
N PRO A 566 4.43 -1.02 16.57
CA PRO A 566 3.34 -0.05 16.45
C PRO A 566 2.63 0.21 17.78
N PHE A 567 2.39 -0.82 18.60
CA PHE A 567 1.75 -0.65 19.92
C PHE A 567 2.62 0.13 20.90
N CYS A 568 3.95 -0.01 20.83
CA CYS A 568 4.88 0.78 21.64
C CYS A 568 4.84 2.27 21.27
N LYS A 569 4.68 2.60 19.98
CA LYS A 569 4.46 3.99 19.53
C LYS A 569 3.15 4.56 20.04
N LEU A 570 2.08 3.77 19.98
CA LEU A 570 0.77 4.15 20.50
C LEU A 570 0.82 4.41 22.00
N ASP A 571 1.54 3.59 22.77
CA ASP A 571 1.73 3.78 24.21
C ASP A 571 2.47 5.07 24.54
N LEU A 572 3.58 5.31 23.85
CA LEU A 572 4.36 6.54 24.01
C LEU A 572 3.52 7.77 23.68
N LEU A 573 2.74 7.72 22.59
CA LEU A 573 1.85 8.81 22.18
C LEU A 573 0.77 9.07 23.24
N ILE A 574 0.05 8.03 23.69
CA ILE A 574 -1.02 8.18 24.69
C ILE A 574 -0.46 8.68 26.02
N ALA A 575 0.69 8.15 26.46
CA ALA A 575 1.35 8.61 27.67
C ALA A 575 1.80 10.07 27.56
N ALA A 576 2.41 10.47 26.42
CA ALA A 576 2.82 11.85 26.18
C ALA A 576 1.62 12.81 26.21
N VAL A 577 0.53 12.48 25.51
CA VAL A 577 -0.71 13.28 25.53
C VAL A 577 -1.28 13.35 26.96
N GLY A 578 -1.30 12.23 27.68
CA GLY A 578 -1.74 12.17 29.08
C GLY A 578 -0.96 13.12 29.99
N TRP A 579 0.38 13.12 29.89
CA TRP A 579 1.24 14.01 30.66
C TRP A 579 1.11 15.48 30.24
N VAL A 580 1.03 15.78 28.95
CA VAL A 580 0.86 17.16 28.44
C VAL A 580 -0.43 17.79 28.97
N PHE A 581 -1.56 17.08 28.91
CA PHE A 581 -2.81 17.60 29.44
C PHE A 581 -2.80 17.70 30.98
N TYR A 582 -2.13 16.76 31.66
CA TYR A 582 -1.96 16.83 33.11
C TYR A 582 -1.15 18.05 33.54
N THR A 583 -0.01 18.31 32.88
CA THR A 583 0.85 19.47 33.19
C THR A 583 0.13 20.77 32.86
N LEU A 584 -0.56 20.85 31.71
CA LEU A 584 -1.31 22.03 31.30
C LEU A 584 -2.43 22.38 32.29
N THR A 585 -3.18 21.37 32.77
CA THR A 585 -4.23 21.57 33.79
C THR A 585 -3.66 21.94 35.16
N SER A 586 -2.44 21.50 35.47
CA SER A 586 -1.80 21.80 36.77
C SER A 586 -1.15 23.19 36.79
N LEU A 587 -0.63 23.66 35.65
CA LEU A 587 0.03 24.96 35.52
C LEU A 587 -0.96 26.11 35.28
N TYR A 588 -2.09 25.85 34.62
CA TYR A 588 -3.09 26.87 34.30
C TYR A 588 -4.42 26.60 35.02
N PRO A 589 -4.69 27.25 36.17
CA PRO A 589 -5.89 27.00 36.98
C PRO A 589 -7.23 27.39 36.31
N GLY A 590 -7.20 28.05 35.14
CA GLY A 590 -8.37 28.37 34.33
C GLY A 590 -8.56 27.48 33.08
N PHE A 591 -7.79 26.40 32.94
CA PHE A 591 -7.87 25.53 31.77
C PHE A 591 -9.19 24.71 31.77
N PRO A 592 -9.96 24.66 30.65
CA PRO A 592 -11.27 24.01 30.65
C PRO A 592 -11.20 22.52 31.01
N VAL A 593 -12.06 22.10 31.94
CA VAL A 593 -12.16 20.72 32.45
C VAL A 593 -12.43 19.71 31.32
N VAL A 594 -13.11 20.14 30.26
CA VAL A 594 -13.38 19.35 29.05
C VAL A 594 -12.11 18.74 28.43
N PHE A 595 -10.96 19.43 28.50
CA PHE A 595 -9.70 18.90 27.98
C PHE A 595 -9.09 17.81 28.87
N TYR A 596 -9.36 17.85 30.18
CA TYR A 596 -9.01 16.75 31.08
C TYR A 596 -9.86 15.51 30.77
N ASP A 597 -11.15 15.68 30.50
CA ASP A 597 -12.05 14.60 30.09
C ASP A 597 -11.67 14.04 28.72
N LEU A 598 -11.24 14.89 27.79
CA LEU A 598 -10.65 14.48 26.52
C LEU A 598 -9.35 13.68 26.74
N SER A 599 -8.49 14.09 27.68
CA SER A 599 -7.29 13.33 28.04
C SER A 599 -7.63 11.95 28.60
N LEU A 600 -8.70 11.84 29.39
CA LEU A 600 -9.21 10.57 29.90
C LEU A 600 -9.71 9.68 28.75
N ALA A 601 -10.43 10.26 27.77
CA ALA A 601 -10.87 9.55 26.56
C ALA A 601 -9.69 9.08 25.68
N VAL A 602 -8.63 9.89 25.52
CA VAL A 602 -7.42 9.45 24.79
C VAL A 602 -6.71 8.31 25.53
N ARG A 603 -6.70 8.33 26.87
CA ARG A 603 -6.12 7.23 27.66
C ARG A 603 -6.88 5.92 27.50
N SER A 604 -8.19 5.95 27.26
CA SER A 604 -8.99 4.74 27.04
C SER A 604 -8.64 4.02 25.74
N LEU A 605 -7.99 4.68 24.77
CA LEU A 605 -7.46 4.04 23.55
C LEU A 605 -6.48 2.90 23.85
N ARG A 606 -5.90 2.83 25.06
CA ARG A 606 -5.11 1.68 25.51
C ARG A 606 -5.91 0.37 25.48
N MET A 607 -7.25 0.41 25.51
CA MET A 607 -8.11 -0.75 25.31
C MET A 607 -7.87 -1.45 23.96
N LEU A 608 -7.37 -0.74 22.95
CA LEU A 608 -6.97 -1.33 21.67
C LEU A 608 -5.87 -2.39 21.83
N LYS A 609 -5.10 -2.36 22.93
CA LYS A 609 -4.13 -3.41 23.27
C LYS A 609 -4.79 -4.72 23.64
N LEU A 610 -6.01 -4.71 24.19
CA LEU A 610 -6.74 -5.94 24.48
C LEU A 610 -7.05 -6.74 23.20
N LEU A 611 -7.14 -6.06 22.05
CA LEU A 611 -7.26 -6.72 20.75
C LEU A 611 -5.99 -7.51 20.40
N ASN A 612 -4.82 -7.15 20.94
CA ASN A 612 -3.58 -7.90 20.74
C ASN A 612 -3.57 -9.24 21.47
N LEU A 613 -4.37 -9.38 22.53
CA LEU A 613 -4.50 -10.62 23.30
C LEU A 613 -5.16 -11.75 22.48
N ILE A 614 -5.93 -11.38 21.45
CA ILE A 614 -6.70 -12.30 20.61
C ILE A 614 -5.97 -12.45 19.27
N PRO A 615 -5.35 -13.60 18.97
CA PRO A 615 -4.49 -13.76 17.80
C PRO A 615 -5.13 -13.44 16.43
N PRO A 616 -6.43 -13.74 16.19
CA PRO A 616 -7.12 -13.27 14.99
C PRO A 616 -7.09 -11.75 14.80
N PHE A 617 -7.30 -10.96 15.86
CA PHE A 617 -7.32 -9.50 15.78
C PHE A 617 -5.92 -8.91 15.59
N HIS A 618 -4.87 -9.54 16.15
CA HIS A 618 -3.49 -9.15 15.89
C HIS A 618 -3.16 -9.21 14.38
N SER A 619 -3.55 -10.29 13.70
CA SER A 619 -3.35 -10.44 12.23
C SER A 619 -4.08 -9.35 11.43
N ILE A 620 -5.30 -9.01 11.83
CA ILE A 620 -6.11 -7.96 11.19
C ILE A 620 -5.44 -6.59 11.40
N LEU A 621 -5.02 -6.25 12.62
CA LEU A 621 -4.39 -4.96 12.93
C LEU A 621 -3.04 -4.79 12.23
N TRP A 622 -2.25 -5.86 12.14
CA TRP A 622 -0.99 -5.85 11.41
C TRP A 622 -1.22 -5.61 9.90
N THR A 623 -2.20 -6.29 9.32
CA THR A 623 -2.61 -6.09 7.93
C THR A 623 -3.13 -4.68 7.69
N MET A 624 -3.92 -4.13 8.63
CA MET A 624 -4.42 -2.75 8.58
C MET A 624 -3.31 -1.71 8.60
N SER A 625 -2.34 -1.85 9.52
CA SER A 625 -1.15 -1.00 9.58
C SER A 625 -0.35 -1.05 8.28
N ARG A 626 -0.27 -2.23 7.67
CA ARG A 626 0.39 -2.44 6.38
C ARG A 626 -0.31 -1.71 5.23
N ILE A 627 -1.64 -1.76 5.15
CA ILE A 627 -2.39 -1.11 4.07
C ILE A 627 -2.67 0.39 4.32
N LEU A 628 -2.40 0.91 5.52
CA LEU A 628 -2.65 2.33 5.85
C LEU A 628 -2.02 3.35 4.87
N PRO A 629 -0.77 3.18 4.39
CA PRO A 629 -0.17 4.07 3.40
C PRO A 629 -0.88 4.04 2.03
N LEU A 630 -1.62 2.97 1.73
CA LEU A 630 -2.42 2.81 0.52
C LEU A 630 -3.78 3.47 0.69
N VAL A 631 -4.45 3.18 1.81
CA VAL A 631 -5.74 3.77 2.18
C VAL A 631 -5.65 5.30 2.23
N SER A 632 -4.59 5.84 2.86
CA SER A 632 -4.37 7.29 2.92
C SER A 632 -4.26 7.97 1.55
N GLN A 633 -3.72 7.30 0.52
CA GLN A 633 -3.65 7.86 -0.83
C GLN A 633 -5.04 8.03 -1.44
N LEU A 634 -5.93 7.07 -1.20
CA LEU A 634 -7.32 7.13 -1.67
C LEU A 634 -8.14 8.14 -0.84
N CYS A 635 -7.93 8.20 0.48
CA CYS A 635 -8.53 9.23 1.33
C CYS A 635 -8.17 10.64 0.85
N ILE A 636 -6.91 10.90 0.46
CA ILE A 636 -6.51 12.20 -0.12
C ILE A 636 -7.32 12.53 -1.39
N VAL A 637 -7.60 11.54 -2.25
CA VAL A 637 -8.44 11.74 -3.43
C VAL A 637 -9.88 12.07 -3.03
N ILE A 638 -10.48 11.33 -2.10
CA ILE A 638 -11.86 11.60 -1.65
C ILE A 638 -11.96 12.98 -0.99
N LEU A 639 -11.05 13.29 -0.06
CA LEU A 639 -11.00 14.59 0.60
C LEU A 639 -10.77 15.74 -0.38
N SER A 640 -10.03 15.53 -1.48
CA SER A 640 -9.88 16.56 -2.51
C SER A 640 -11.18 16.90 -3.23
N VAL A 641 -12.05 15.91 -3.44
CA VAL A 641 -13.36 16.13 -4.05
C VAL A 641 -14.27 16.82 -3.03
N VAL A 642 -14.29 16.36 -1.77
CA VAL A 642 -15.05 17.03 -0.70
C VAL A 642 -14.60 18.49 -0.53
N TYR A 643 -13.29 18.76 -0.57
CA TYR A 643 -12.73 20.12 -0.54
C TYR A 643 -13.27 20.99 -1.67
N ALA A 644 -13.26 20.47 -2.91
CA ALA A 644 -13.78 21.18 -4.07
C ALA A 644 -15.27 21.56 -3.91
N PHE A 645 -16.08 20.61 -3.44
CA PHE A 645 -17.50 20.86 -3.15
C PHE A 645 -17.70 21.79 -1.95
N ALA A 646 -16.84 21.76 -0.94
CA ALA A 646 -16.93 22.63 0.24
C ALA A 646 -16.74 24.10 -0.15
N ILE A 647 -15.75 24.40 -0.98
CA ILE A 647 -15.53 25.76 -1.50
C ILE A 647 -16.73 26.22 -2.33
N LEU A 648 -17.29 25.36 -3.19
CA LEU A 648 -18.49 25.67 -3.98
C LEU A 648 -19.72 25.90 -3.09
N ALA A 649 -19.91 25.08 -2.06
CA ALA A 649 -21.03 25.20 -1.14
C ALA A 649 -20.94 26.46 -0.30
N GLN A 650 -19.73 26.82 0.17
CA GLN A 650 -19.48 28.06 0.89
C GLN A 650 -19.75 29.28 0.00
N ALA A 651 -19.30 29.25 -1.25
CA ALA A 651 -19.53 30.35 -2.20
C ALA A 651 -21.02 30.56 -2.53
N ASN A 652 -21.79 29.49 -2.68
CA ASN A 652 -23.20 29.56 -3.12
C ASN A 652 -24.21 29.66 -1.96
N TYR A 653 -23.95 29.00 -0.82
CA TYR A 653 -24.93 28.84 0.25
C TYR A 653 -24.47 29.36 1.62
N GLY A 654 -23.20 29.78 1.76
CA GLY A 654 -22.64 30.22 3.04
C GLY A 654 -23.41 31.38 3.67
N ALA A 655 -23.50 32.51 2.95
CA ALA A 655 -24.26 33.68 3.41
C ALA A 655 -25.77 33.38 3.54
N VAL A 656 -26.32 32.61 2.59
CA VAL A 656 -27.76 32.32 2.50
C VAL A 656 -28.27 31.54 3.72
N LEU A 657 -27.51 30.56 4.20
CA LEU A 657 -27.88 29.76 5.39
C LEU A 657 -27.44 30.42 6.70
N ALA A 658 -26.42 31.28 6.67
CA ALA A 658 -26.02 32.09 7.83
C ALA A 658 -27.15 33.07 8.21
N ASP A 659 -27.72 33.78 7.23
CA ASP A 659 -28.74 34.81 7.42
C ASP A 659 -30.18 34.27 7.28
N PHE A 660 -30.41 32.99 7.61
CA PHE A 660 -31.72 32.37 7.46
C PHE A 660 -32.78 33.07 8.32
N PRO A 661 -33.87 33.60 7.73
CA PRO A 661 -34.88 34.40 8.43
C PRO A 661 -35.77 33.51 9.32
N GLU A 662 -36.04 33.98 10.54
CA GLU A 662 -36.86 33.24 11.51
C GLU A 662 -38.29 32.99 11.02
N ALA A 663 -38.83 33.88 10.18
CA ALA A 663 -40.16 33.76 9.60
C ALA A 663 -40.36 32.47 8.77
N ARG A 664 -39.29 31.91 8.17
CA ARG A 664 -39.34 30.69 7.35
C ARG A 664 -38.92 29.42 8.11
N LYS A 665 -38.81 29.49 9.43
CA LYS A 665 -38.40 28.35 10.28
C LYS A 665 -39.28 27.12 10.10
N ALA A 666 -40.59 27.30 9.93
CA ALA A 666 -41.55 26.19 9.79
C ALA A 666 -41.28 25.32 8.55
N GLU A 667 -40.79 25.94 7.46
CA GLU A 667 -40.52 25.27 6.18
C GLU A 667 -39.26 24.39 6.21
N ALA A 668 -38.32 24.66 7.12
CA ALA A 668 -37.04 23.94 7.24
C ALA A 668 -36.79 23.38 8.66
N THR A 669 -37.87 22.93 9.33
CA THR A 669 -37.84 22.50 10.74
C THR A 669 -36.72 21.47 11.06
N PRO A 670 -36.49 20.41 10.26
CA PRO A 670 -35.47 19.40 10.57
C PRO A 670 -34.04 19.95 10.58
N TRP A 671 -33.73 20.86 9.65
CA TRP A 671 -32.43 21.51 9.58
C TRP A 671 -32.30 22.62 10.63
N TYR A 672 -33.36 23.40 10.89
CA TYR A 672 -33.29 24.54 11.81
C TYR A 672 -32.88 24.13 13.24
N VAL A 673 -33.30 22.94 13.70
CA VAL A 673 -32.90 22.37 15.00
C VAL A 673 -31.38 22.14 15.08
N SER A 674 -30.75 21.80 13.94
CA SER A 674 -29.33 21.51 13.82
C SER A 674 -28.54 22.62 13.12
N ARG A 675 -29.14 23.82 12.95
CA ARG A 675 -28.56 24.96 12.23
C ARG A 675 -27.18 25.35 12.75
N GLN A 676 -26.91 25.22 14.04
CA GLN A 676 -25.60 25.60 14.61
C GLN A 676 -24.44 24.70 14.15
N VAL A 677 -24.75 23.48 13.68
CA VAL A 677 -23.76 22.50 13.23
C VAL A 677 -23.69 22.47 11.70
N PHE A 678 -24.84 22.55 11.03
CA PHE A 678 -24.95 22.38 9.58
C PHE A 678 -25.00 23.72 8.84
N GLN A 679 -23.85 24.37 8.72
CA GLN A 679 -23.69 25.65 8.00
C GLN A 679 -22.56 25.58 6.96
N PHE A 680 -22.57 26.53 6.04
CA PHE A 680 -21.53 26.70 5.02
C PHE A 680 -20.86 28.07 5.11
N ASP A 681 -20.99 28.77 6.24
CA ASP A 681 -20.39 30.08 6.49
C ASP A 681 -18.85 30.00 6.50
N THR A 682 -18.32 29.06 7.28
CA THR A 682 -16.88 28.78 7.37
C THR A 682 -16.53 27.47 6.69
N PHE A 683 -15.26 27.33 6.29
CA PHE A 683 -14.79 26.16 5.54
C PHE A 683 -14.88 24.87 6.38
N GLU A 684 -14.58 24.92 7.67
CA GLU A 684 -14.69 23.77 8.57
C GLU A 684 -16.13 23.32 8.77
N ARG A 685 -17.08 24.25 8.91
CA ARG A 685 -18.51 23.94 8.99
C ARG A 685 -19.03 23.36 7.68
N ALA A 686 -18.56 23.90 6.54
CA ALA A 686 -18.86 23.35 5.22
C ALA A 686 -18.35 21.90 5.07
N LEU A 687 -17.13 21.60 5.55
CA LEU A 687 -16.59 20.23 5.53
C LEU A 687 -17.42 19.28 6.39
N VAL A 688 -17.80 19.67 7.61
CA VAL A 688 -18.65 18.84 8.49
C VAL A 688 -20.03 18.63 7.86
N THR A 689 -20.66 19.68 7.35
CA THR A 689 -21.97 19.60 6.70
C THR A 689 -21.93 18.70 5.47
N LEU A 690 -20.91 18.80 4.62
CA LEU A 690 -20.76 17.92 3.46
C LEU A 690 -20.42 16.48 3.83
N PHE A 691 -19.64 16.26 4.89
CA PHE A 691 -19.43 14.92 5.43
C PHE A 691 -20.77 14.29 5.81
N GLU A 692 -21.60 15.03 6.53
CA GLU A 692 -22.93 14.58 6.95
C GLU A 692 -23.89 14.40 5.78
N VAL A 693 -23.86 15.28 4.76
CA VAL A 693 -24.63 15.07 3.54
C VAL A 693 -24.21 13.79 2.81
N ALA A 694 -22.93 13.40 2.89
CA ALA A 694 -22.45 12.16 2.30
C ALA A 694 -22.85 10.91 3.11
N THR A 695 -22.93 11.00 4.44
CA THR A 695 -23.11 9.84 5.34
C THR A 695 -24.50 9.69 5.93
N LEU A 696 -25.20 10.79 6.25
CA LEU A 696 -26.50 10.75 6.90
C LEU A 696 -27.58 10.27 5.95
N ALA A 697 -28.47 9.46 6.51
CA ALA A 697 -29.63 8.98 5.80
C ALA A 697 -30.63 10.12 5.51
N GLY A 698 -30.70 11.17 6.34
CA GLY A 698 -31.60 12.34 6.18
C GLY A 698 -30.94 13.60 5.62
N TRP A 699 -29.97 13.45 4.70
CA TRP A 699 -29.19 14.56 4.14
C TRP A 699 -30.03 15.63 3.43
N ASN A 700 -31.23 15.27 2.96
CA ASN A 700 -32.11 16.18 2.22
C ASN A 700 -32.54 17.38 3.05
N ALA A 701 -32.53 17.31 4.39
CA ALA A 701 -32.86 18.45 5.25
C ALA A 701 -31.97 19.68 4.96
N VAL A 702 -30.69 19.48 4.68
CA VAL A 702 -29.75 20.56 4.33
C VAL A 702 -30.07 21.13 2.93
N MET A 703 -30.39 20.26 1.98
CA MET A 703 -30.79 20.66 0.63
C MET A 703 -32.11 21.43 0.64
N ASP A 704 -33.10 20.96 1.39
CA ASP A 704 -34.42 21.57 1.51
C ASP A 704 -34.32 22.96 2.14
N ALA A 705 -33.50 23.12 3.19
CA ALA A 705 -33.21 24.44 3.77
C ALA A 705 -32.55 25.41 2.78
N ALA A 706 -31.57 24.94 2.01
CA ALA A 706 -30.94 25.75 0.97
C ALA A 706 -31.93 26.09 -0.17
N TYR A 707 -32.82 25.15 -0.51
CA TYR A 707 -33.83 25.34 -1.54
C TYR A 707 -34.91 26.36 -1.12
N VAL A 708 -35.35 26.36 0.14
CA VAL A 708 -36.31 27.35 0.67
C VAL A 708 -35.82 28.79 0.46
N MET A 709 -34.52 29.01 0.57
CA MET A 709 -33.92 30.34 0.39
C MET A 709 -33.62 30.69 -1.07
N THR A 710 -33.11 29.73 -1.84
CA THR A 710 -32.66 29.97 -3.22
C THR A 710 -33.77 29.82 -4.26
N GLN A 711 -34.78 28.99 -3.97
CA GLN A 711 -35.89 28.60 -4.86
C GLN A 711 -35.42 28.20 -6.28
N SER A 712 -34.21 27.64 -6.37
CA SER A 712 -33.56 27.31 -7.63
C SER A 712 -33.36 25.80 -7.78
N GLY A 713 -33.67 25.27 -8.97
CA GLY A 713 -33.38 23.88 -9.32
C GLY A 713 -31.88 23.55 -9.29
N ASN A 714 -31.02 24.56 -9.47
CA ASN A 714 -29.56 24.39 -9.40
C ASN A 714 -29.10 23.92 -8.01
N THR A 715 -29.81 24.32 -6.95
CA THR A 715 -29.52 23.88 -5.57
C THR A 715 -29.72 22.38 -5.43
N ARG A 716 -30.84 21.85 -5.92
CA ARG A 716 -31.11 20.42 -5.92
C ARG A 716 -30.06 19.68 -6.76
N ALA A 717 -29.76 20.18 -7.95
CA ALA A 717 -28.75 19.60 -8.83
C ALA A 717 -27.36 19.52 -8.15
N PHE A 718 -26.95 20.54 -7.41
CA PHE A 718 -25.69 20.55 -6.67
C PHE A 718 -25.63 19.43 -5.63
N PHE A 719 -26.62 19.33 -4.74
CA PHE A 719 -26.62 18.35 -3.66
C PHE A 719 -26.74 16.91 -4.17
N PHE A 720 -27.60 16.66 -5.18
CA PHE A 720 -27.66 15.34 -5.83
C PHE A 720 -26.34 14.99 -6.53
N THR A 721 -25.71 15.94 -7.23
CA THR A 721 -24.41 15.70 -7.88
C THR A 721 -23.33 15.33 -6.86
N TYR A 722 -23.26 16.06 -5.74
CA TYR A 722 -22.34 15.76 -4.65
C TYR A 722 -22.60 14.37 -4.06
N ARG A 723 -23.87 14.08 -3.70
CA ARG A 723 -24.29 12.80 -3.11
C ARG A 723 -24.00 11.63 -4.04
N MET A 724 -24.31 11.74 -5.33
CA MET A 724 -24.02 10.73 -6.35
C MET A 724 -22.51 10.51 -6.49
N THR A 725 -21.72 11.59 -6.51
CA THR A 725 -20.26 11.52 -6.61
C THR A 725 -19.64 10.77 -5.42
N ILE A 726 -20.04 11.09 -4.19
CA ILE A 726 -19.47 10.43 -3.01
C ILE A 726 -20.04 9.00 -2.84
N SER A 727 -21.37 8.85 -2.86
CA SER A 727 -22.05 7.61 -2.49
C SER A 727 -22.04 6.53 -3.56
N ASN A 728 -22.20 6.91 -4.84
CA ASN A 728 -22.35 5.94 -5.92
C ASN A 728 -21.03 5.72 -6.67
N ILE A 729 -20.07 6.64 -6.55
CA ILE A 729 -18.77 6.53 -7.24
C ILE A 729 -17.62 6.31 -6.25
N LEU A 730 -17.31 7.30 -5.39
CA LEU A 730 -16.07 7.27 -4.62
C LEU A 730 -16.06 6.27 -3.46
N LEU A 731 -17.15 6.18 -2.69
CA LEU A 731 -17.26 5.26 -1.55
C LEU A 731 -17.27 3.78 -1.99
N PRO A 732 -17.97 3.37 -3.06
CA PRO A 732 -17.88 2.02 -3.62
C PRO A 732 -16.46 1.65 -4.07
N ILE A 733 -15.75 2.56 -4.74
CA ILE A 733 -14.34 2.37 -5.11
C ILE A 733 -13.47 2.21 -3.87
N PHE A 734 -13.71 3.00 -2.82
CA PHE A 734 -13.01 2.91 -1.54
C PHE A 734 -13.20 1.56 -0.84
N VAL A 735 -14.45 1.11 -0.71
CA VAL A 735 -14.76 -0.17 -0.08
C VAL A 735 -14.15 -1.32 -0.88
N GLY A 736 -14.33 -1.31 -2.22
CA GLY A 736 -13.75 -2.34 -3.08
C GLY A 736 -12.22 -2.40 -3.00
N PHE A 737 -11.56 -1.24 -2.93
CA PHE A 737 -10.12 -1.16 -2.74
C PHE A 737 -9.68 -1.69 -1.37
N LEU A 738 -10.40 -1.35 -0.31
CA LEU A 738 -10.11 -1.79 1.05
C LEU A 738 -10.21 -3.31 1.14
N VAL A 739 -11.30 -3.90 0.64
CA VAL A 739 -11.53 -5.34 0.65
C VAL A 739 -10.41 -6.09 -0.08
N GLU A 740 -10.05 -5.65 -1.28
CA GLU A 740 -8.98 -6.30 -2.06
C GLU A 740 -7.60 -6.11 -1.44
N SER A 741 -7.31 -4.89 -0.96
CA SER A 741 -6.04 -4.61 -0.28
C SER A 741 -5.92 -5.45 0.98
N PHE A 742 -7.00 -5.60 1.73
CA PHE A 742 -7.03 -6.41 2.94
C PHE A 742 -6.88 -7.90 2.61
N SER A 743 -7.70 -8.43 1.70
CA SER A 743 -7.71 -9.85 1.32
C SER A 743 -6.37 -10.29 0.71
N SER A 744 -5.79 -9.50 -0.20
CA SER A 744 -4.49 -9.82 -0.80
C SER A 744 -3.33 -9.70 0.19
N ASN A 745 -3.45 -8.81 1.17
CA ASN A 745 -2.43 -8.62 2.20
C ASN A 745 -2.68 -9.45 3.46
N GLN A 746 -3.65 -10.35 3.50
CA GLN A 746 -3.80 -11.25 4.62
C GLN A 746 -2.90 -12.47 4.39
N LYS A 747 -1.64 -12.40 4.83
CA LYS A 747 -0.79 -13.62 4.96
C LYS A 747 -1.01 -14.22 6.35
N PRO A 748 -1.12 -15.56 6.50
CA PRO A 748 -1.15 -16.16 7.82
C PRO A 748 0.14 -15.82 8.57
N VAL A 749 0.01 -15.36 9.82
CA VAL A 749 1.12 -14.91 10.69
C VAL A 749 2.20 -16.00 10.82
N GLU A 750 1.79 -17.27 10.79
CA GLU A 750 2.66 -18.45 10.86
C GLU A 750 3.66 -18.55 9.70
N ALA A 751 3.36 -18.00 8.52
CA ALA A 751 4.27 -18.02 7.38
C ALA A 751 5.44 -17.03 7.55
N GLU A 752 5.21 -15.84 8.13
CA GLU A 752 6.27 -14.83 8.28
C GLU A 752 7.24 -15.15 9.44
N ASP A 753 6.76 -15.78 10.53
CA ASP A 753 7.63 -16.22 11.64
C ASP A 753 8.50 -17.43 11.24
N THR A 754 8.00 -18.29 10.36
CA THR A 754 8.76 -19.41 9.78
C THR A 754 9.77 -18.91 8.72
N GLU A 755 9.40 -17.93 7.90
CA GLU A 755 10.30 -17.28 6.92
C GLU A 755 11.40 -16.42 7.58
N MET A 756 11.13 -15.79 8.73
CA MET A 756 12.16 -15.10 9.53
C MET A 756 13.20 -16.07 10.12
N SER A 757 12.80 -17.33 10.35
CA SER A 757 13.64 -18.37 10.94
C SER A 757 14.51 -19.10 9.91
N THR A 758 14.18 -19.01 8.61
CA THR A 758 14.90 -19.69 7.52
C THR A 758 16.16 -18.90 7.14
N THR A 759 17.16 -18.91 8.04
CA THR A 759 18.46 -18.27 7.83
C THR A 759 19.37 -19.24 7.08
N GLN A 760 19.54 -19.06 5.76
CA GLN A 760 20.58 -19.81 5.03
C GLN A 760 21.95 -19.17 5.28
N LEU A 761 22.89 -20.02 5.67
CA LEU A 761 24.30 -19.69 5.77
C LEU A 761 24.94 -20.04 4.43
N LEU A 762 25.44 -19.03 3.71
CA LEU A 762 26.26 -19.30 2.53
C LEU A 762 27.50 -20.11 2.97
N PRO A 763 27.75 -21.31 2.42
CA PRO A 763 28.89 -22.11 2.80
C PRO A 763 30.20 -21.52 2.27
N VAL A 764 31.24 -21.71 3.07
CA VAL A 764 32.64 -21.40 2.79
C VAL A 764 33.18 -22.37 1.72
N ILE A 765 34.17 -21.89 0.96
CA ILE A 765 34.89 -22.51 -0.17
C ILE A 765 35.13 -24.02 0.03
N VAL A 766 34.85 -24.81 -1.01
CA VAL A 766 35.38 -26.18 -1.18
C VAL A 766 36.29 -26.15 -2.41
N ASP A 767 37.55 -26.58 -2.27
CA ASP A 767 38.48 -26.70 -3.40
C ASP A 767 38.00 -27.78 -4.39
N GLN A 768 38.53 -27.76 -5.62
CA GLN A 768 38.12 -28.55 -6.80
C GLN A 768 38.17 -30.10 -6.65
N MET A 769 38.45 -30.64 -5.46
CA MET A 769 38.46 -32.07 -5.16
C MET A 769 37.45 -32.52 -4.09
N GLY A 770 36.54 -31.66 -3.62
CA GLY A 770 35.41 -32.10 -2.78
C GLY A 770 35.77 -32.58 -1.36
N VAL A 771 36.97 -32.25 -0.85
CA VAL A 771 37.38 -32.58 0.53
C VAL A 771 37.49 -31.27 1.35
N PRO A 772 36.85 -31.17 2.53
CA PRO A 772 37.00 -30.02 3.41
C PRO A 772 38.40 -30.02 4.06
N ASP A 773 39.23 -29.04 3.74
CA ASP A 773 40.56 -28.84 4.35
C ASP A 773 40.41 -28.27 5.77
N VAL A 774 40.51 -29.15 6.78
CA VAL A 774 40.36 -28.84 8.21
C VAL A 774 41.54 -28.00 8.74
N THR A 775 42.62 -27.83 7.98
CA THR A 775 43.82 -27.08 8.42
C THR A 775 43.78 -25.59 8.06
N LYS A 776 42.82 -25.17 7.22
CA LYS A 776 42.55 -23.78 6.86
C LYS A 776 41.26 -23.24 7.49
N LEU A 777 40.87 -23.73 8.66
CA LEU A 777 39.76 -23.14 9.42
C LEU A 777 40.14 -21.69 9.82
N PRO A 778 39.50 -20.65 9.25
CA PRO A 778 39.76 -19.29 9.67
C PRO A 778 39.18 -19.11 11.09
N PRO A 779 39.76 -18.23 11.93
CA PRO A 779 39.14 -17.91 13.21
C PRO A 779 37.71 -17.43 12.97
N PRO A 780 36.75 -17.73 13.88
CA PRO A 780 35.34 -17.42 13.69
C PRO A 780 35.18 -15.94 13.34
N SER A 781 34.56 -15.68 12.20
CA SER A 781 34.38 -14.35 11.66
C SER A 781 33.89 -13.36 12.71
N ARG A 782 34.62 -12.24 12.84
CA ARG A 782 34.41 -11.25 13.91
C ARG A 782 33.13 -10.41 13.72
N VAL A 783 32.51 -10.41 12.54
CA VAL A 783 31.38 -9.55 12.18
C VAL A 783 30.29 -10.34 11.48
N LYS A 784 29.08 -10.37 12.05
CA LYS A 784 27.87 -10.89 11.39
C LYS A 784 27.15 -9.73 10.70
N TYR A 785 26.83 -9.92 9.43
CA TYR A 785 26.05 -8.96 8.65
C TYR A 785 24.60 -9.46 8.57
N LYS A 786 23.65 -8.59 8.89
CA LYS A 786 22.22 -8.87 8.70
C LYS A 786 21.68 -7.95 7.62
N MET A 787 21.04 -8.55 6.63
CA MET A 787 20.37 -7.86 5.55
C MET A 787 18.86 -7.93 5.76
N SER A 788 18.26 -6.77 6.04
CA SER A 788 16.81 -6.65 6.19
C SER A 788 16.19 -5.85 5.04
N PHE A 789 14.96 -6.20 4.68
CA PHE A 789 14.18 -5.50 3.67
C PHE A 789 12.93 -4.89 4.28
N GLN A 790 12.71 -3.60 4.00
CA GLN A 790 11.49 -2.91 4.38
C GLN A 790 10.59 -2.72 3.14
N ARG A 791 9.37 -3.26 3.17
CA ARG A 791 8.38 -3.13 2.08
C ARG A 791 7.85 -1.70 2.00
N ARG A 792 7.76 -1.12 0.80
CA ARG A 792 7.10 0.18 0.54
C ARG A 792 5.61 0.00 0.22
N ALA A 793 4.86 1.11 0.30
CA ALA A 793 3.48 1.17 -0.19
C ALA A 793 3.32 0.69 -1.65
N SER A 794 4.32 0.92 -2.50
CA SER A 794 4.31 0.39 -3.87
C SER A 794 4.43 -1.12 -3.96
N ASP A 795 5.16 -1.70 -3.02
CA ASP A 795 5.45 -3.14 -3.02
C ASP A 795 4.22 -3.88 -2.49
N ILE A 796 3.53 -3.28 -1.52
CA ILE A 796 2.20 -3.69 -1.03
C ILE A 796 1.15 -3.59 -2.16
N GLN A 797 1.14 -2.50 -2.93
CA GLN A 797 0.30 -2.41 -4.14
C GLN A 797 0.67 -3.47 -5.17
N SER A 798 1.94 -3.85 -5.27
CA SER A 798 2.35 -4.94 -6.16
C SER A 798 2.00 -6.32 -5.64
N ALA A 799 1.75 -6.48 -4.32
CA ALA A 799 1.29 -7.74 -3.75
C ALA A 799 -0.20 -7.99 -4.07
N MET A 800 -0.97 -6.92 -4.27
CA MET A 800 -2.36 -6.95 -4.79
C MET A 800 -2.47 -7.70 -6.12
N PHE A 801 -1.38 -7.78 -6.88
CA PHE A 801 -1.34 -8.44 -8.18
C PHE A 801 -0.18 -9.43 -8.17
N ASP A 802 -0.50 -10.71 -7.98
CA ASP A 802 0.49 -11.77 -8.01
C ASP A 802 0.90 -12.07 -9.46
N PHE A 803 2.03 -11.48 -9.89
CA PHE A 803 2.64 -11.75 -11.19
C PHE A 803 3.64 -12.91 -11.16
N SER A 804 3.86 -13.53 -10.00
CA SER A 804 4.79 -14.66 -9.89
C SER A 804 4.20 -15.92 -10.50
N LYS A 805 2.87 -15.99 -10.59
CA LYS A 805 2.19 -16.99 -11.39
C LYS A 805 2.25 -16.55 -12.85
N PRO A 806 2.87 -17.33 -13.75
CA PRO A 806 2.61 -17.12 -15.17
C PRO A 806 1.10 -17.04 -15.32
N ARG A 807 0.63 -16.06 -16.10
CA ARG A 807 -0.76 -16.05 -16.55
C ARG A 807 -0.88 -17.29 -17.41
N ASN A 808 -1.18 -18.43 -16.78
CA ASN A 808 -1.36 -19.69 -17.47
C ASN A 808 -2.30 -19.37 -18.60
N GLN A 809 -1.77 -19.45 -19.82
CA GLN A 809 -2.64 -19.32 -20.97
C GLN A 809 -3.70 -20.38 -20.73
N PRO A 810 -5.00 -20.04 -20.67
CA PRO A 810 -6.03 -21.02 -20.39
C PRO A 810 -6.00 -22.20 -21.38
N GLY A 811 -5.24 -22.09 -22.47
CA GLY A 811 -4.90 -23.19 -23.39
C GLY A 811 -3.85 -24.18 -22.87
N GLU A 812 -2.79 -23.78 -22.17
CA GLU A 812 -1.68 -24.68 -21.79
C GLU A 812 -2.04 -25.62 -20.64
N GLU A 813 -2.68 -25.12 -19.57
CA GLU A 813 -3.21 -26.00 -18.50
C GLU A 813 -4.30 -26.92 -19.05
N LEU A 814 -5.18 -26.41 -19.92
CA LEU A 814 -6.20 -27.23 -20.56
C LEU A 814 -5.59 -28.29 -21.50
N GLN A 815 -4.50 -27.98 -22.19
CA GLN A 815 -3.77 -28.93 -23.04
C GLN A 815 -3.02 -29.98 -22.20
N GLN A 816 -2.39 -29.59 -21.09
CA GLN A 816 -1.75 -30.52 -20.17
C GLN A 816 -2.77 -31.44 -19.50
N VAL A 817 -3.91 -30.89 -19.05
CA VAL A 817 -5.02 -31.68 -18.48
C VAL A 817 -5.63 -32.60 -19.53
N LYS A 818 -5.83 -32.14 -20.78
CA LYS A 818 -6.28 -32.99 -21.89
C LYS A 818 -5.30 -34.11 -22.20
N HIS A 819 -4.00 -33.81 -22.23
CA HIS A 819 -2.95 -34.80 -22.47
C HIS A 819 -2.88 -35.83 -21.34
N GLN A 820 -2.99 -35.40 -20.07
CA GLN A 820 -3.07 -36.33 -18.94
C GLN A 820 -4.32 -37.20 -18.97
N LEU A 821 -5.48 -36.62 -19.29
CA LEU A 821 -6.71 -37.38 -19.49
C LEU A 821 -6.56 -38.42 -20.61
N GLN A 822 -5.94 -38.06 -21.75
CA GLN A 822 -5.67 -39.00 -22.84
C GLN A 822 -4.76 -40.16 -22.40
N LEU A 823 -3.70 -39.88 -21.64
CA LEU A 823 -2.82 -40.94 -21.11
C LEU A 823 -3.57 -41.90 -20.18
N ILE A 824 -4.44 -41.37 -19.32
CA ILE A 824 -5.27 -42.18 -18.42
C ILE A 824 -6.26 -43.03 -19.22
N THR A 825 -6.90 -42.47 -20.25
CA THR A 825 -7.81 -43.23 -21.13
C THR A 825 -7.08 -44.38 -21.82
N ILE A 826 -5.90 -44.13 -22.40
CA ILE A 826 -5.08 -45.17 -23.05
C ILE A 826 -4.66 -46.26 -22.04
N SER A 827 -4.30 -45.88 -20.83
CA SER A 827 -3.98 -46.81 -19.74
C SER A 827 -5.19 -47.70 -19.41
N LYS A 828 -6.38 -47.12 -19.26
CA LYS A 828 -7.59 -47.85 -18.90
C LYS A 828 -8.08 -48.75 -20.03
N ASP A 829 -7.92 -48.34 -21.29
CA ASP A 829 -8.24 -49.20 -22.44
C ASP A 829 -7.32 -50.43 -22.52
N LYS A 830 -6.03 -50.29 -22.17
CA LYS A 830 -5.11 -51.43 -22.08
C LYS A 830 -5.50 -52.39 -20.96
N GLU A 831 -5.86 -51.88 -19.78
CA GLU A 831 -6.38 -52.70 -18.68
C GLU A 831 -7.67 -53.43 -19.08
N LEU A 832 -8.58 -52.74 -19.77
CA LEU A 832 -9.83 -53.32 -20.26
C LEU A 832 -9.58 -54.42 -21.30
N GLN A 833 -8.61 -54.23 -22.19
CA GLN A 833 -8.20 -55.24 -23.17
C GLN A 833 -7.58 -56.47 -22.49
N ALA A 834 -6.76 -56.28 -21.46
CA ALA A 834 -6.19 -57.39 -20.69
C ALA A 834 -7.31 -58.19 -19.98
N LEU A 835 -8.25 -57.51 -19.34
CA LEU A 835 -9.39 -58.17 -18.68
C LEU A 835 -10.30 -58.90 -19.68
N ARG A 836 -10.51 -58.36 -20.88
CA ARG A 836 -11.25 -59.04 -21.94
C ARG A 836 -10.52 -60.30 -22.42
N ALA A 837 -9.21 -60.22 -22.60
CA ALA A 837 -8.40 -61.37 -22.98
C ALA A 837 -8.43 -62.48 -21.91
N GLU A 838 -8.36 -62.11 -20.62
CA GLU A 838 -8.53 -63.07 -19.52
C GLU A 838 -9.93 -63.70 -19.49
N LEU A 839 -10.98 -62.90 -19.71
CA LEU A 839 -12.36 -63.39 -19.76
C LEU A 839 -12.56 -64.36 -20.93
N ASP A 840 -12.00 -64.07 -22.10
CA ASP A 840 -12.10 -64.93 -23.27
C ASP A 840 -11.28 -66.22 -23.09
N ALA A 841 -10.11 -66.16 -22.45
CA ALA A 841 -9.36 -67.35 -22.05
C ALA A 841 -10.14 -68.23 -21.06
N ALA A 842 -10.81 -67.61 -20.07
CA ALA A 842 -11.66 -68.31 -19.12
C ALA A 842 -12.87 -68.96 -19.82
N ARG A 843 -13.51 -68.26 -20.77
CA ARG A 843 -14.60 -68.83 -21.59
C ARG A 843 -14.14 -70.00 -22.44
N GLN A 844 -12.95 -69.93 -23.04
CA GLN A 844 -12.38 -71.04 -23.81
C GLN A 844 -12.10 -72.26 -22.91
N LEU A 845 -11.60 -72.05 -21.69
CA LEU A 845 -11.42 -73.10 -20.71
C LEU A 845 -12.75 -73.74 -20.31
N VAL A 846 -13.79 -72.94 -20.01
CA VAL A 846 -15.13 -73.46 -19.71
C VAL A 846 -15.69 -74.26 -20.88
N ALA A 847 -15.58 -73.76 -22.11
CA ALA A 847 -16.03 -74.48 -23.31
C ALA A 847 -15.23 -75.78 -23.57
N SER A 848 -13.95 -75.83 -23.19
CA SER A 848 -13.14 -77.04 -23.26
C SER A 848 -13.53 -78.06 -22.19
N LEU A 849 -13.85 -77.59 -20.98
CA LEU A 849 -14.35 -78.41 -19.89
C LEU A 849 -15.74 -78.97 -20.21
N GLU A 850 -16.65 -78.17 -20.77
CA GLU A 850 -17.95 -78.64 -21.24
C GLU A 850 -17.79 -79.69 -22.35
N ARG A 851 -16.90 -79.48 -23.33
CA ARG A 851 -16.58 -80.52 -24.33
C ARG A 851 -16.03 -81.80 -23.69
N SER A 852 -15.14 -81.69 -22.70
CA SER A 852 -14.63 -82.86 -21.96
C SER A 852 -15.73 -83.56 -21.14
N ARG A 853 -16.68 -82.79 -20.60
CA ARG A 853 -17.81 -83.30 -19.82
C ARG A 853 -18.81 -84.02 -20.72
N VAL A 854 -19.10 -83.48 -21.90
CA VAL A 854 -19.93 -84.14 -22.93
C VAL A 854 -19.28 -85.46 -23.37
N LEU A 855 -17.97 -85.48 -23.61
CA LEU A 855 -17.23 -86.71 -23.95
C LEU A 855 -17.20 -87.74 -22.80
N SER A 856 -17.14 -87.29 -21.53
CA SER A 856 -17.23 -88.18 -20.37
C SER A 856 -18.66 -88.68 -20.08
N SER A 857 -19.68 -87.91 -20.46
CA SER A 857 -21.10 -88.28 -20.32
C SER A 857 -21.58 -89.22 -21.42
N SER A 858 -20.94 -89.23 -22.60
CA SER A 858 -21.24 -90.20 -23.66
C SER A 858 -20.64 -91.58 -23.41
N SER A 859 -19.70 -91.73 -22.46
CA SER A 859 -19.14 -93.03 -22.06
C SER A 859 -19.84 -93.66 -20.83
N ALA A 860 -20.74 -92.95 -20.16
CA ALA A 860 -21.35 -93.39 -18.89
C ALA A 860 -22.88 -93.59 -18.93
N SER A 861 -23.55 -93.37 -20.08
CA SER A 861 -25.02 -93.55 -20.21
C SER A 861 -25.45 -94.95 -20.70
N ALA A 862 -24.67 -95.98 -20.39
CA ALA A 862 -24.99 -97.38 -20.71
C ALA A 862 -24.98 -98.26 -19.45
N ALA A 863 -25.76 -97.92 -18.42
CA ALA A 863 -26.28 -98.86 -17.42
C ALA A 863 -27.18 -98.15 -16.39
N GLY A 864 -28.34 -98.73 -16.10
CA GLY A 864 -28.86 -98.79 -14.73
C GLY A 864 -29.99 -97.85 -14.35
N SER A 865 -31.18 -98.44 -14.27
CA SER A 865 -32.49 -97.95 -13.87
C SER A 865 -32.68 -97.63 -12.37
N HIS A 866 -33.82 -96.96 -12.09
CA HIS A 866 -34.69 -97.00 -10.89
C HIS A 866 -34.66 -95.90 -9.82
N HIS A 867 -35.89 -95.35 -9.62
CA HIS A 867 -36.57 -94.93 -8.38
C HIS A 867 -36.28 -93.58 -7.67
N SER A 868 -37.22 -92.65 -7.90
CA SER A 868 -38.11 -91.95 -6.95
C SER A 868 -37.61 -91.24 -5.67
N LEU A 869 -38.10 -89.99 -5.55
CA LEU A 869 -38.68 -89.28 -4.39
C LEU A 869 -37.80 -88.39 -3.48
N SER A 870 -38.13 -87.09 -3.57
CA SER A 870 -38.36 -86.09 -2.51
C SER A 870 -37.33 -85.90 -1.38
N ALA A 871 -36.82 -84.68 -1.23
CA ALA A 871 -37.13 -83.83 -0.06
C ALA A 871 -36.40 -82.47 -0.11
N THR A 872 -37.11 -81.49 0.44
CA THR A 872 -36.87 -80.06 0.67
C THR A 872 -35.76 -79.73 1.68
N SER A 873 -35.07 -78.60 1.49
CA SER A 873 -34.70 -77.57 2.50
C SER A 873 -33.67 -76.59 1.90
N SER A 874 -34.07 -75.37 1.55
CA SER A 874 -33.89 -74.13 2.33
C SER A 874 -32.45 -73.76 2.69
N SER A 875 -31.89 -72.73 2.03
CA SER A 875 -31.27 -71.59 2.72
C SER A 875 -30.87 -70.51 1.71
N SER A 876 -31.42 -69.33 1.94
CA SER A 876 -31.07 -68.06 1.33
C SER A 876 -29.65 -67.61 1.67
N ARG A 877 -28.95 -67.00 0.73
CA ARG A 877 -28.04 -65.86 0.97
C ARG A 877 -27.59 -65.20 -0.34
N ASP A 878 -27.96 -63.93 -0.46
CA ASP A 878 -27.13 -62.80 -0.87
C ASP A 878 -26.09 -63.03 -1.98
N GLU A 879 -26.45 -62.64 -3.21
CA GLU A 879 -25.48 -62.11 -4.15
C GLU A 879 -25.77 -60.63 -4.47
N ARG A 880 -24.86 -59.79 -4.01
CA ARG A 880 -24.54 -58.50 -4.62
C ARG A 880 -23.96 -58.75 -6.03
N ARG A 881 -24.56 -58.15 -7.05
CA ARG A 881 -23.86 -57.54 -8.19
C ARG A 881 -24.60 -56.24 -8.49
N LEU A 882 -24.03 -55.06 -8.23
CA LEU A 882 -23.09 -54.37 -9.13
C LEU A 882 -23.59 -54.44 -10.58
N GLY A 883 -24.47 -53.48 -10.90
CA GLY A 883 -24.48 -52.71 -12.13
C GLY A 883 -24.23 -51.26 -11.75
#